data_AF-A0A9P7QT15-F1
#
_entry.id   AF-A0A9P7QT15-F1
#
_cell.length_a   1.000
_cell.length_b   1.000
_cell.length_c   1.000
_cell.angle_alpha   90.00
_cell.angle_beta   90.00
_cell.angle_gamma   90.00
#
_symmetry.space_group_name_H-M   'P 1'
#
loop_
_entity.id
_entity.type
_entity.pdbx_description
1 polymer ?
#
loop_
_entity_poly.entity_id
_entity_poly.type
_entity_poly.pdbx_seq_one_letter_code
_entity_poly.pdbx_strand_id
1 'polypeptide(L)'
;MEASKLGGRSADLPGLCEETEGVKSYAGYIKLPPGTLEGIGQEQDFEINTFFWFFEAKEDPENAPLSIWMNGGPGSSSMPGLFNENGPCYINADSNSTRPSEWSWNNKVNMLYIDQPVQVGFSYDSLRNVTRNLLGSTRTLNASSPIPAQNATFQTGTLASGGRNTTSFGSRNAAIALWHFSQVWFQEFPGYHPNDDRISIATQSYGGRYGPAFAAYFQEQNEKIANGTWDGTEGEKYILNLDTLLIVNGCIDRQVQWPSYPEMAFNNTYGIQTVNETVYQGMIDAYYAEGGCRDRIDACRGISAVYDPDNIGINTTVNSVCQDAETYCTENVRDPYLDVSGRDYYDVTQIDPTLFPPPFTAGYLNQPYVQSALGVPLNWTGSSSASSSAFRSIGDYPRPGWIEDIAYLLHSGIKVSLMFGDRDFACNWIGGEQVALAIPWADQENFANAGYEPLQTNATYEGGQVRQYGNLSFIRVYQAGHAVPSYQPESAYQIFNRALFNKDIATGLIVTATNLTYATEGPADTFGIKNEIPPQYEDFCYVLDPSTCSDEQVDALRNGTGIIKDYIMIEPASQQGTAIGLKARDMKKRKCNKEIPCARCSRLGLHCDREVVHLRRNAVRHSAEIGFLETLRSTLQSTDPASARRAADLVAARLEDLRSGSGQLTESTQTANLVEPGSGLEDDSGQDEVTGSQSKTRSSLTVTALEHMAWGRSYGNCYPHLHCNCHQRRDPTITTSTTGLSPPLGLPDHTAPSLALLPERATAEILISFHLEHIAWHHNSLHCPTFLQQCTTFWATGVYDQPQWLALYSAVLSSSLLSWQNSWKHRDAYPLTLPGCSPQDLFNFMVDTLYKAHFLQNVSIYSIQAIVISTEVAHNLGLSQLNATLFSAAIRIAECLGIHKITKCSLELQTPDEIWDDILQREVGRRVWLQMVIQDHFAIPFTDSYGINPSHYSTSFPRNANDTDLIEAPEEVLTVSTYTRVLGGIAQLMPELADGMGPLRAQKPAREQYAHVLRMDQKMREKVQSIPRFLLQKDELLEGQCVWLGVARQSLAITAAEKIVMIHRPFLFLSFQSDSYVHTRRTCVAAAVTILREHKSIVESGEVSLWTHVAFSITAAIILSFEVICDQSKERDSRQEGYLDAIRDAREHLLGRTTSDILAHRGVVLIDAIFSEVGGIESFSDRTLAARPDAINFEEIAARFKTDWFILDCSTAGLGQFDVPEDHFTMSGNPSEDFDDWFQQIFHSTIVE
;
A
#
# COMPACT_ATOMS: atom_id res chain seq x y z
N MET A 1 18.23 -12.55 -32.72
CA MET A 1 16.99 -12.22 -31.98
C MET A 1 16.99 -10.71 -31.81
N GLU A 2 15.93 -10.00 -32.19
CA GLU A 2 15.81 -8.56 -31.88
C GLU A 2 15.00 -8.41 -30.60
N ALA A 3 15.59 -7.82 -29.56
CA ALA A 3 14.83 -7.15 -28.52
C ALA A 3 14.18 -5.91 -29.15
N SER A 4 12.97 -6.10 -29.71
CA SER A 4 12.26 -5.03 -30.39
C SER A 4 12.05 -3.86 -29.44
N LYS A 5 12.53 -2.65 -29.78
CA LYS A 5 12.32 -1.43 -28.98
C LYS A 5 10.88 -0.89 -29.07
N LEU A 6 9.91 -1.77 -28.86
CA LEU A 6 8.47 -1.50 -28.84
C LEU A 6 8.05 -0.88 -27.51
N GLY A 7 8.52 0.34 -27.24
CA GLY A 7 7.93 1.27 -26.27
C GLY A 7 7.95 0.89 -24.78
N GLY A 8 8.37 -0.33 -24.44
CA GLY A 8 8.53 -0.79 -23.07
C GLY A 8 9.60 0.01 -22.35
N ARG A 9 9.18 1.06 -21.62
CA ARG A 9 10.00 1.61 -20.55
C ARG A 9 10.26 0.47 -19.56
N SER A 10 11.51 0.31 -19.12
CA SER A 10 11.84 -0.36 -17.86
C SER A 10 11.38 0.52 -16.70
N ALA A 11 10.07 0.74 -16.64
CA ALA A 11 9.41 1.45 -15.58
C ALA A 11 9.47 0.57 -14.34
N ASP A 12 10.03 1.14 -13.28
CA ASP A 12 9.60 0.82 -11.93
C ASP A 12 8.06 0.91 -11.86
N LEU A 13 7.42 0.00 -11.12
CA LEU A 13 5.96 -0.19 -11.09
C LEU A 13 5.34 0.17 -9.72
N PRO A 14 5.59 1.38 -9.17
CA PRO A 14 5.18 1.73 -7.82
C PRO A 14 3.65 1.74 -7.69
N GLY A 15 3.15 1.13 -6.61
CA GLY A 15 1.72 1.12 -6.29
C GLY A 15 0.88 0.04 -7.00
N LEU A 16 1.53 -1.02 -7.51
CA LEU A 16 0.85 -2.27 -7.89
C LEU A 16 0.98 -3.39 -6.84
N CYS A 17 2.18 -3.65 -6.31
CA CYS A 17 2.41 -4.82 -5.45
C CYS A 17 3.62 -4.64 -4.52
N GLU A 18 4.81 -4.41 -5.08
CA GLU A 18 5.95 -3.97 -4.29
C GLU A 18 5.86 -2.45 -4.07
N GLU A 19 6.09 -2.03 -2.83
CA GLU A 19 6.02 -0.63 -2.38
C GLU A 19 7.19 -0.28 -1.42
N THR A 20 8.16 -1.19 -1.25
CA THR A 20 9.36 -0.97 -0.43
C THR A 20 10.28 0.05 -1.11
N GLU A 21 10.64 1.12 -0.40
CA GLU A 21 11.49 2.19 -0.92
C GLU A 21 12.85 1.65 -1.40
N GLY A 22 13.18 1.93 -2.68
CA GLY A 22 14.43 1.50 -3.32
C GLY A 22 14.38 0.13 -4.02
N VAL A 23 13.33 -0.67 -3.80
CA VAL A 23 13.17 -2.02 -4.38
C VAL A 23 12.35 -1.94 -5.67
N LYS A 24 13.00 -2.14 -6.81
CA LYS A 24 12.40 -2.00 -8.15
C LYS A 24 11.64 -3.25 -8.54
N SER A 25 10.67 -3.08 -9.42
CA SER A 25 10.06 -4.19 -10.15
C SER A 25 9.86 -3.84 -11.62
N TYR A 26 9.93 -4.85 -12.48
CA TYR A 26 9.80 -4.71 -13.93
C TYR A 26 8.85 -5.76 -14.48
N ALA A 27 7.91 -5.36 -15.33
CA ALA A 27 7.08 -6.30 -16.08
C ALA A 27 7.17 -5.99 -17.58
N GLY A 28 6.96 -7.01 -18.41
CA GLY A 28 7.02 -6.85 -19.86
C GLY A 28 7.10 -8.18 -20.59
N TYR A 29 7.59 -8.11 -21.83
CA TYR A 29 7.63 -9.24 -22.76
C TYR A 29 9.02 -9.46 -23.32
N ILE A 30 9.50 -10.70 -23.29
CA ILE A 30 10.53 -11.16 -24.22
C ILE A 30 9.83 -11.77 -25.44
N LYS A 31 10.29 -11.41 -26.64
CA LYS A 31 9.70 -11.82 -27.91
C LYS A 31 10.64 -12.75 -28.67
N LEU A 32 10.19 -13.95 -28.96
CA LEU A 32 10.88 -14.87 -29.87
C LEU A 32 10.12 -14.86 -31.22
N PRO A 33 10.76 -14.49 -32.34
CA PRO A 33 10.12 -14.48 -33.65
C PRO A 33 9.76 -15.89 -34.12
N PRO A 34 8.89 -16.03 -35.14
CA PRO A 34 8.69 -17.29 -35.85
C PRO A 34 10.04 -17.89 -36.30
N GLY A 35 10.14 -19.21 -36.26
CA GLY A 35 11.36 -19.95 -36.60
C GLY A 35 12.45 -19.99 -35.52
N THR A 36 12.26 -19.35 -34.34
CA THR A 36 13.24 -19.47 -33.22
C THR A 36 13.38 -20.91 -32.73
N LEU A 37 12.31 -21.70 -32.81
CA LEU A 37 12.27 -23.12 -32.44
C LEU A 37 12.49 -24.07 -33.64
N GLU A 38 13.06 -23.60 -34.75
CA GLU A 38 13.38 -24.47 -35.90
C GLU A 38 14.31 -25.64 -35.52
N GLY A 39 14.20 -26.74 -36.26
CA GLY A 39 14.99 -27.95 -36.02
C GLY A 39 14.47 -28.87 -34.91
N ILE A 40 13.70 -28.37 -33.93
CA ILE A 40 13.11 -29.21 -32.86
C ILE A 40 11.91 -30.02 -33.35
N GLY A 41 11.46 -29.82 -34.59
CA GLY A 41 10.40 -30.61 -35.23
C GLY A 41 8.96 -30.21 -34.88
N GLN A 42 8.76 -29.28 -33.94
CA GLN A 42 7.57 -28.43 -33.94
C GLN A 42 7.84 -27.24 -34.89
N GLU A 43 7.04 -27.09 -35.95
CA GLU A 43 7.04 -25.85 -36.74
C GLU A 43 6.45 -24.71 -35.89
N GLN A 44 7.16 -23.58 -35.82
CA GLN A 44 6.78 -22.41 -35.04
C GLN A 44 6.59 -21.20 -35.98
N ASP A 45 5.44 -21.17 -36.66
CA ASP A 45 5.04 -20.11 -37.60
C ASP A 45 4.41 -18.87 -36.92
N PHE A 46 4.34 -18.88 -35.59
CA PHE A 46 3.74 -17.86 -34.72
C PHE A 46 4.80 -17.19 -33.82
N GLU A 47 4.59 -15.93 -33.42
CA GLU A 47 5.43 -15.29 -32.41
C GLU A 47 5.23 -15.92 -31.03
N ILE A 48 6.27 -15.93 -30.20
CA ILE A 48 6.16 -16.23 -28.77
C ILE A 48 6.42 -14.94 -28.00
N ASN A 49 5.35 -14.30 -27.51
CA ASN A 49 5.43 -13.16 -26.61
C ASN A 49 5.25 -13.66 -25.17
N THR A 50 6.36 -13.87 -24.46
CA THR A 50 6.35 -14.40 -23.08
C THR A 50 6.39 -13.26 -22.08
N PHE A 51 5.34 -13.15 -21.26
CA PHE A 51 5.21 -12.18 -20.18
C PHE A 51 6.02 -12.60 -18.94
N PHE A 52 6.68 -11.63 -18.33
CA PHE A 52 7.35 -11.78 -17.04
C PHE A 52 7.05 -10.61 -16.09
N TRP A 53 7.19 -10.86 -14.79
CA TRP A 53 7.24 -9.83 -13.76
C TRP A 53 8.39 -10.15 -12.79
N PHE A 54 9.41 -9.29 -12.79
CA PHE A 54 10.59 -9.35 -11.93
C PHE A 54 10.43 -8.43 -10.72
N PHE A 55 10.95 -8.84 -9.57
CA PHE A 55 11.10 -8.03 -8.36
C PHE A 55 12.52 -8.16 -7.83
N GLU A 56 13.14 -7.02 -7.50
CA GLU A 56 14.40 -6.98 -6.77
C GLU A 56 14.26 -7.62 -5.38
N ALA A 57 15.39 -8.11 -4.84
CA ALA A 57 15.49 -8.46 -3.43
C ALA A 57 15.38 -7.21 -2.55
N LYS A 58 14.61 -7.27 -1.45
CA LYS A 58 14.54 -6.20 -0.45
C LYS A 58 15.85 -6.05 0.34
N GLU A 59 16.57 -7.15 0.54
CA GLU A 59 17.92 -7.18 1.08
C GLU A 59 18.93 -7.41 -0.05
N ASP A 60 19.81 -6.43 -0.28
CA ASP A 60 21.00 -6.51 -1.14
C ASP A 60 20.77 -7.05 -2.58
N PRO A 61 19.94 -6.38 -3.41
CA PRO A 61 19.56 -6.88 -4.74
C PRO A 61 20.71 -7.01 -5.75
N GLU A 62 21.83 -6.32 -5.54
CA GLU A 62 23.02 -6.46 -6.39
C GLU A 62 23.80 -7.77 -6.12
N ASN A 63 23.69 -8.32 -4.91
CA ASN A 63 24.40 -9.55 -4.50
C ASN A 63 23.45 -10.73 -4.22
N ALA A 64 22.14 -10.51 -4.20
CA ALA A 64 21.14 -11.55 -3.98
C ALA A 64 21.09 -12.56 -5.15
N PRO A 65 20.97 -13.87 -4.88
CA PRO A 65 20.75 -14.87 -5.92
C PRO A 65 19.42 -14.62 -6.62
N LEU A 66 19.24 -15.18 -7.82
CA LEU A 66 18.01 -15.05 -8.60
C LEU A 66 17.22 -16.37 -8.56
N SER A 67 15.90 -16.30 -8.36
CA SER A 67 15.01 -17.45 -8.53
C SER A 67 13.89 -17.16 -9.52
N ILE A 68 13.78 -18.02 -10.53
CA ILE A 68 12.62 -18.08 -11.43
C ILE A 68 11.47 -18.77 -10.68
N TRP A 69 10.23 -18.29 -10.82
CA TRP A 69 9.01 -18.95 -10.33
C TRP A 69 8.03 -19.28 -11.46
N MET A 70 7.54 -20.53 -11.46
CA MET A 70 6.52 -21.00 -12.42
C MET A 70 5.44 -21.87 -11.76
N ASN A 71 4.17 -21.49 -11.91
CA ASN A 71 3.03 -22.36 -11.60
C ASN A 71 2.83 -23.46 -12.67
N GLY A 72 1.88 -24.38 -12.43
CA GLY A 72 1.71 -25.62 -13.19
C GLY A 72 0.57 -25.63 -14.22
N GLY A 73 -0.44 -26.49 -14.00
CA GLY A 73 -1.60 -26.68 -14.88
C GLY A 73 -1.66 -28.06 -15.56
N PRO A 74 -0.99 -28.30 -16.71
CA PRO A 74 -0.15 -27.37 -17.47
C PRO A 74 -0.92 -26.19 -18.05
N GLY A 75 -0.21 -25.09 -18.24
CA GLY A 75 -0.74 -23.85 -18.81
C GLY A 75 -1.48 -22.94 -17.82
N SER A 76 -1.15 -22.99 -16.52
CA SER A 76 -1.64 -22.03 -15.53
C SER A 76 -0.70 -20.84 -15.41
N SER A 77 -1.25 -19.64 -15.24
CA SER A 77 -0.46 -18.41 -15.01
C SER A 77 0.34 -18.51 -13.71
N SER A 78 1.49 -17.83 -13.67
CA SER A 78 2.35 -17.71 -12.48
C SER A 78 1.99 -16.53 -11.57
N MET A 79 1.02 -15.71 -11.99
CA MET A 79 0.51 -14.60 -11.20
C MET A 79 -0.24 -15.01 -9.91
N PRO A 80 -0.95 -16.15 -9.81
CA PRO A 80 -1.45 -16.64 -8.53
C PRO A 80 -0.30 -16.92 -7.55
N GLY A 81 0.83 -17.46 -8.02
CA GLY A 81 2.06 -17.60 -7.24
C GLY A 81 2.52 -16.28 -6.63
N LEU A 82 2.58 -15.24 -7.47
CA LEU A 82 2.89 -13.87 -7.06
C LEU A 82 1.92 -13.35 -5.97
N PHE A 83 0.61 -13.40 -6.22
CA PHE A 83 -0.39 -12.70 -5.40
C PHE A 83 -1.03 -13.50 -4.25
N ASN A 84 -0.88 -14.83 -4.22
CA ASN A 84 -1.46 -15.68 -3.18
C ASN A 84 -0.42 -16.51 -2.42
N GLU A 85 0.78 -16.69 -2.97
CA GLU A 85 1.74 -17.69 -2.48
C GLU A 85 3.01 -17.03 -1.92
N ASN A 86 3.85 -16.43 -2.75
CA ASN A 86 5.21 -16.03 -2.35
C ASN A 86 5.71 -14.67 -2.86
N GLY A 87 4.95 -13.96 -3.70
CA GLY A 87 5.32 -12.61 -4.15
C GLY A 87 5.17 -11.52 -3.08
N PRO A 88 5.49 -10.25 -3.41
CA PRO A 88 5.65 -9.18 -2.42
C PRO A 88 4.33 -8.68 -1.82
N CYS A 89 3.18 -9.04 -2.38
CA CYS A 89 1.88 -8.61 -1.89
C CYS A 89 0.79 -9.67 -2.06
N TYR A 90 -0.30 -9.49 -1.32
CA TYR A 90 -1.57 -10.19 -1.51
C TYR A 90 -2.62 -9.24 -2.10
N ILE A 91 -3.56 -9.77 -2.90
CA ILE A 91 -4.73 -9.02 -3.36
C ILE A 91 -5.82 -9.03 -2.28
N ASN A 92 -6.49 -7.89 -2.09
CA ASN A 92 -7.60 -7.73 -1.14
C ASN A 92 -8.94 -8.17 -1.76
N ALA A 93 -9.95 -8.39 -0.91
CA ALA A 93 -11.28 -8.87 -1.33
C ALA A 93 -12.10 -7.86 -2.16
N ASP A 94 -11.57 -6.66 -2.41
CA ASP A 94 -12.13 -5.70 -3.37
C ASP A 94 -11.73 -6.01 -4.83
N SER A 95 -10.81 -6.96 -5.03
CA SER A 95 -10.16 -7.27 -6.31
C SER A 95 -9.60 -6.03 -7.03
N ASN A 96 -9.13 -5.05 -6.25
CA ASN A 96 -8.76 -3.72 -6.73
C ASN A 96 -7.61 -3.08 -5.94
N SER A 97 -7.33 -3.52 -4.71
CA SER A 97 -6.16 -3.12 -3.92
C SER A 97 -5.32 -4.32 -3.49
N THR A 98 -4.07 -4.05 -3.14
CA THR A 98 -3.11 -5.03 -2.62
C THR A 98 -2.68 -4.66 -1.20
N ARG A 99 -1.96 -5.58 -0.52
CA ARG A 99 -1.33 -5.38 0.79
C ARG A 99 0.00 -6.14 0.83
N PRO A 100 1.05 -5.64 1.51
CA PRO A 100 2.35 -6.32 1.51
C PRO A 100 2.30 -7.72 2.12
N SER A 101 3.24 -8.57 1.68
CA SER A 101 3.48 -9.92 2.18
C SER A 101 4.73 -9.95 3.07
N GLU A 102 4.54 -10.36 4.33
CA GLU A 102 5.61 -10.49 5.34
C GLU A 102 6.65 -11.54 4.93
N TRP A 103 6.18 -12.68 4.41
CA TRP A 103 6.99 -13.87 4.09
C TRP A 103 7.33 -13.97 2.60
N SER A 104 7.39 -12.83 1.90
CA SER A 104 7.70 -12.83 0.48
C SER A 104 9.12 -13.35 0.21
N TRP A 105 9.24 -14.16 -0.84
CA TRP A 105 10.51 -14.71 -1.27
C TRP A 105 11.45 -13.63 -1.80
N ASN A 106 10.92 -12.49 -2.28
CA ASN A 106 11.76 -11.33 -2.64
C ASN A 106 12.36 -10.59 -1.44
N ASN A 107 12.15 -11.02 -0.18
CA ASN A 107 12.84 -10.40 0.94
C ASN A 107 14.38 -10.54 0.85
N LYS A 108 14.90 -11.61 0.21
CA LYS A 108 16.35 -11.90 0.11
C LYS A 108 16.82 -12.44 -1.26
N VAL A 109 15.94 -12.52 -2.25
CA VAL A 109 16.19 -13.19 -3.54
C VAL A 109 15.58 -12.37 -4.66
N ASN A 110 16.28 -12.20 -5.77
CA ASN A 110 15.72 -11.56 -6.96
C ASN A 110 14.70 -12.51 -7.60
N MET A 111 13.42 -12.15 -7.66
CA MET A 111 12.33 -13.05 -8.02
C MET A 111 11.78 -12.78 -9.42
N LEU A 112 11.84 -13.77 -10.32
CA LEU A 112 11.36 -13.66 -11.71
C LEU A 112 10.13 -14.57 -11.95
N TYR A 113 8.93 -13.99 -11.93
CA TYR A 113 7.67 -14.69 -12.24
C TYR A 113 7.45 -14.74 -13.75
N ILE A 114 7.19 -15.92 -14.32
CA ILE A 114 7.04 -16.09 -15.78
C ILE A 114 5.73 -16.81 -16.11
N ASP A 115 4.89 -16.21 -16.96
CA ASP A 115 3.73 -16.87 -17.53
C ASP A 115 4.15 -17.75 -18.72
N GLN A 116 4.17 -19.08 -18.55
CA GLN A 116 4.60 -20.00 -19.60
C GLN A 116 3.73 -21.27 -19.66
N PRO A 117 3.62 -21.94 -20.82
CA PRO A 117 4.11 -21.56 -22.15
C PRO A 117 3.33 -20.36 -22.75
N VAL A 118 3.56 -20.04 -24.02
CA VAL A 118 2.78 -19.02 -24.74
C VAL A 118 1.27 -19.34 -24.72
N GLN A 119 0.42 -18.30 -24.73
CA GLN A 119 -1.03 -18.32 -24.50
C GLN A 119 -1.50 -18.50 -23.05
N VAL A 120 -0.60 -18.39 -22.06
CA VAL A 120 -0.91 -18.51 -20.63
C VAL A 120 -0.88 -17.14 -19.96
N GLY A 121 -1.85 -16.84 -19.08
CA GLY A 121 -1.85 -15.59 -18.29
C GLY A 121 -1.86 -14.34 -19.18
N PHE A 122 -0.76 -13.61 -19.22
CA PHE A 122 -0.52 -12.49 -20.15
C PHE A 122 0.37 -12.86 -21.37
N SER A 123 0.96 -14.05 -21.45
CA SER A 123 1.76 -14.51 -22.60
C SER A 123 0.87 -14.84 -23.80
N TYR A 124 1.26 -14.47 -25.02
CA TYR A 124 0.41 -14.61 -26.21
C TYR A 124 1.16 -14.89 -27.52
N ASP A 125 0.45 -15.52 -28.46
CA ASP A 125 0.94 -15.85 -29.80
C ASP A 125 0.43 -14.83 -30.84
N SER A 126 -0.88 -14.56 -30.81
CA SER A 126 -1.55 -13.51 -31.57
C SER A 126 -2.81 -13.06 -30.85
N LEU A 127 -3.17 -11.78 -31.01
CA LEU A 127 -4.27 -11.16 -30.28
C LEU A 127 -5.59 -11.28 -31.05
N ARG A 128 -6.64 -11.73 -30.36
CA ARG A 128 -8.02 -11.75 -30.87
C ARG A 128 -8.98 -11.06 -29.90
N ASN A 129 -9.89 -10.25 -30.45
CA ASN A 129 -10.98 -9.68 -29.66
C ASN A 129 -12.07 -10.72 -29.46
N VAL A 130 -12.69 -10.75 -28.29
CA VAL A 130 -13.65 -11.76 -27.87
C VAL A 130 -14.84 -11.18 -27.11
N THR A 131 -15.92 -11.96 -27.09
CA THR A 131 -16.99 -11.88 -26.08
C THR A 131 -16.91 -13.11 -25.19
N ARG A 132 -16.96 -12.94 -23.88
CA ARG A 132 -16.96 -14.01 -22.88
C ARG A 132 -18.31 -14.01 -22.16
N ASN A 133 -19.05 -15.11 -22.22
CA ASN A 133 -20.14 -15.37 -21.28
C ASN A 133 -19.57 -16.17 -20.11
N LEU A 134 -19.67 -15.66 -18.88
CA LEU A 134 -19.18 -16.32 -17.66
C LEU A 134 -19.91 -17.66 -17.39
N LEU A 135 -21.17 -17.77 -17.83
CA LEU A 135 -22.01 -18.97 -17.74
C LEU A 135 -22.07 -19.74 -19.07
N GLY A 136 -21.08 -19.58 -19.95
CA GLY A 136 -21.12 -20.14 -21.30
C GLY A 136 -19.78 -20.10 -22.04
N SER A 137 -19.83 -19.95 -23.37
CA SER A 137 -18.63 -19.96 -24.21
C SER A 137 -18.05 -18.58 -24.50
N THR A 138 -16.74 -18.53 -24.68
CA THR A 138 -16.03 -17.40 -25.28
C THR A 138 -16.11 -17.48 -26.81
N ARG A 139 -16.31 -16.35 -27.49
CA ARG A 139 -16.48 -16.26 -28.94
C ARG A 139 -15.63 -15.13 -29.51
N THR A 140 -14.86 -15.42 -30.55
CA THR A 140 -14.10 -14.41 -31.31
C THR A 140 -15.04 -13.38 -31.94
N LEU A 141 -14.67 -12.09 -31.85
CA LEU A 141 -15.29 -11.00 -32.59
C LEU A 141 -14.54 -10.79 -33.91
N ASN A 142 -15.27 -10.60 -35.01
CA ASN A 142 -14.67 -10.14 -36.27
C ASN A 142 -14.22 -8.68 -36.12
N ALA A 143 -13.14 -8.27 -36.79
CA ALA A 143 -12.62 -6.90 -36.72
C ALA A 143 -13.63 -5.81 -37.17
N SER A 144 -14.66 -6.19 -37.94
CA SER A 144 -15.74 -5.30 -38.38
C SER A 144 -17.01 -5.37 -37.51
N SER A 145 -17.03 -6.17 -36.45
CA SER A 145 -18.18 -6.27 -35.54
C SER A 145 -18.22 -5.09 -34.55
N PRO A 146 -19.38 -4.48 -34.29
CA PRO A 146 -19.51 -3.51 -33.21
C PRO A 146 -19.30 -4.18 -31.85
N ILE A 147 -18.68 -3.46 -30.91
CA ILE A 147 -18.51 -3.90 -29.52
C ILE A 147 -19.91 -4.04 -28.88
N PRO A 148 -20.35 -5.25 -28.46
CA PRO A 148 -21.67 -5.41 -27.86
C PRO A 148 -21.72 -4.86 -26.43
N ALA A 149 -22.92 -4.51 -25.96
CA ALA A 149 -23.12 -4.07 -24.58
C ALA A 149 -22.77 -5.17 -23.57
N GLN A 150 -22.03 -4.81 -22.52
CA GLN A 150 -21.61 -5.71 -21.44
C GLN A 150 -22.63 -5.73 -20.29
N ASN A 151 -22.60 -6.81 -19.49
CA ASN A 151 -23.36 -6.96 -18.24
C ASN A 151 -22.62 -7.91 -17.28
N ALA A 152 -23.23 -8.22 -16.12
CA ALA A 152 -22.63 -9.06 -15.09
C ALA A 152 -22.13 -10.45 -15.56
N THR A 153 -22.76 -11.05 -16.58
CA THR A 153 -22.34 -12.35 -17.13
C THR A 153 -21.73 -12.26 -18.53
N PHE A 154 -21.86 -11.13 -19.23
CA PHE A 154 -21.41 -10.94 -20.60
C PHE A 154 -20.35 -9.85 -20.71
N GLN A 155 -19.12 -10.24 -20.99
CA GLN A 155 -17.93 -9.38 -21.04
C GLN A 155 -17.35 -9.31 -22.46
N THR A 156 -16.61 -8.25 -22.76
CA THR A 156 -15.80 -8.07 -23.98
C THR A 156 -14.35 -7.86 -23.60
N GLY A 157 -13.42 -8.43 -24.36
CA GLY A 157 -11.98 -8.29 -24.09
C GLY A 157 -11.11 -8.75 -25.24
N THR A 158 -9.81 -8.84 -25.00
CA THR A 158 -8.80 -9.33 -25.95
C THR A 158 -8.04 -10.49 -25.31
N LEU A 159 -7.79 -11.58 -26.06
CA LEU A 159 -7.11 -12.79 -25.58
C LEU A 159 -6.10 -13.28 -26.62
N ALA A 160 -5.20 -14.19 -26.21
CA ALA A 160 -4.42 -15.02 -27.11
C ALA A 160 -5.29 -15.90 -28.02
N SER A 161 -4.73 -16.47 -29.09
CA SER A 161 -5.49 -17.09 -30.19
C SER A 161 -6.35 -18.30 -29.79
N GLY A 162 -5.97 -19.00 -28.72
CA GLY A 162 -6.56 -20.26 -28.30
C GLY A 162 -6.23 -21.44 -29.23
N GLY A 163 -5.23 -21.31 -30.10
CA GLY A 163 -4.78 -22.37 -30.99
C GLY A 163 -3.94 -23.40 -30.26
N ARG A 164 -4.42 -24.64 -30.14
CA ARG A 164 -3.64 -25.77 -29.58
C ARG A 164 -2.29 -25.99 -30.30
N ASN A 165 -2.20 -25.61 -31.58
CA ASN A 165 -0.98 -25.78 -32.38
C ASN A 165 0.00 -24.60 -32.28
N THR A 166 -0.44 -23.44 -31.77
CA THR A 166 0.38 -22.21 -31.64
C THR A 166 0.88 -22.02 -30.20
N THR A 167 1.20 -23.13 -29.54
CA THR A 167 1.78 -23.20 -28.19
C THR A 167 2.63 -24.48 -28.08
N SER A 168 3.46 -24.60 -27.04
CA SER A 168 4.36 -25.75 -26.85
C SER A 168 3.56 -27.06 -26.71
N PHE A 169 3.99 -28.13 -27.39
CA PHE A 169 3.29 -29.42 -27.31
C PHE A 169 3.61 -30.25 -26.06
N GLY A 170 4.68 -29.94 -25.32
CA GLY A 170 5.14 -30.73 -24.17
C GLY A 170 6.24 -30.03 -23.37
N SER A 171 6.65 -30.63 -22.26
CA SER A 171 7.57 -30.00 -21.29
C SER A 171 8.96 -29.73 -21.88
N ARG A 172 9.50 -30.61 -22.74
CA ARG A 172 10.76 -30.35 -23.45
C ARG A 172 10.67 -29.15 -24.40
N ASN A 173 9.57 -29.01 -25.13
CA ASN A 173 9.36 -27.87 -26.05
C ASN A 173 9.25 -26.54 -25.28
N ALA A 174 8.64 -26.54 -24.10
CA ALA A 174 8.59 -25.36 -23.23
C ALA A 174 9.96 -25.04 -22.58
N ALA A 175 10.77 -26.05 -22.25
CA ALA A 175 12.14 -25.88 -21.77
C ALA A 175 13.01 -25.11 -22.79
N ILE A 176 12.91 -25.49 -24.07
CA ILE A 176 13.65 -24.86 -25.17
C ILE A 176 13.19 -23.39 -25.36
N ALA A 177 11.88 -23.15 -25.34
CA ALA A 177 11.34 -21.79 -25.39
C ALA A 177 11.79 -20.93 -24.19
N LEU A 178 11.83 -21.49 -22.97
CA LEU A 178 12.29 -20.76 -21.79
C LEU A 178 13.81 -20.54 -21.78
N TRP A 179 14.60 -21.44 -22.39
CA TRP A 179 16.03 -21.22 -22.57
C TRP A 179 16.29 -20.00 -23.46
N HIS A 180 15.61 -19.90 -24.60
CA HIS A 180 15.72 -18.72 -25.47
C HIS A 180 15.19 -17.44 -24.79
N PHE A 181 14.10 -17.53 -24.03
CA PHE A 181 13.65 -16.43 -23.15
C PHE A 181 14.78 -15.99 -22.20
N SER A 182 15.41 -16.93 -21.51
CA SER A 182 16.37 -16.66 -20.44
C SER A 182 17.67 -16.09 -20.98
N GLN A 183 18.19 -16.65 -22.08
CA GLN A 183 19.37 -16.11 -22.77
C GLN A 183 19.18 -14.64 -23.16
N VAL A 184 17.99 -14.24 -23.64
CA VAL A 184 17.68 -12.84 -23.94
C VAL A 184 17.46 -12.02 -22.66
N TRP A 185 16.77 -12.56 -21.65
CA TRP A 185 16.50 -11.84 -20.40
C TRP A 185 17.79 -11.46 -19.67
N PHE A 186 18.75 -12.38 -19.51
CA PHE A 186 20.05 -12.09 -18.88
C PHE A 186 20.95 -11.16 -19.73
N GLN A 187 20.73 -11.06 -21.04
CA GLN A 187 21.40 -10.08 -21.92
C GLN A 187 20.81 -8.66 -21.79
N GLU A 188 19.49 -8.53 -21.61
CA GLU A 188 18.82 -7.23 -21.45
C GLU A 188 18.84 -6.72 -19.98
N PHE A 189 18.99 -7.62 -19.01
CA PHE A 189 19.06 -7.33 -17.57
C PHE A 189 20.40 -7.75 -16.91
N PRO A 190 21.58 -7.40 -17.47
CA PRO A 190 22.88 -7.88 -16.97
C PRO A 190 23.23 -7.39 -15.56
N GLY A 191 22.60 -6.29 -15.10
CA GLY A 191 22.74 -5.79 -13.72
C GLY A 191 22.06 -6.63 -12.65
N TYR A 192 21.25 -7.62 -13.05
CA TYR A 192 20.65 -8.63 -12.14
C TYR A 192 21.20 -10.04 -12.41
N HIS A 193 22.36 -10.13 -13.07
CA HIS A 193 23.21 -11.31 -12.96
C HIS A 193 23.79 -11.33 -11.52
N PRO A 194 23.54 -12.36 -10.71
CA PRO A 194 24.03 -12.38 -9.33
C PRO A 194 25.57 -12.31 -9.31
N ASN A 195 26.14 -11.61 -8.32
CA ASN A 195 27.61 -11.55 -8.12
C ASN A 195 28.23 -12.88 -7.64
N ASP A 196 27.40 -13.88 -7.32
CA ASP A 196 27.81 -15.29 -7.11
C ASP A 196 27.40 -16.21 -8.28
N ASP A 197 26.85 -15.64 -9.35
CA ASP A 197 26.23 -16.26 -10.54
C ASP A 197 24.98 -17.13 -10.29
N ARG A 198 24.52 -17.33 -9.05
CA ARG A 198 23.61 -18.45 -8.72
C ARG A 198 22.15 -18.19 -9.10
N ILE A 199 21.68 -18.99 -10.05
CA ILE A 199 20.29 -19.01 -10.54
C ILE A 199 19.57 -20.23 -9.99
N SER A 200 18.35 -20.04 -9.50
CA SER A 200 17.45 -21.09 -9.02
C SER A 200 16.17 -21.16 -9.84
N ILE A 201 15.57 -22.35 -9.91
CA ILE A 201 14.29 -22.59 -10.56
C ILE A 201 13.33 -23.15 -9.50
N ALA A 202 12.28 -22.39 -9.17
CA ALA A 202 11.23 -22.80 -8.26
C ALA A 202 9.92 -23.02 -9.03
N THR A 203 9.22 -24.12 -8.77
CA THR A 203 8.02 -24.49 -9.53
C THR A 203 6.95 -25.13 -8.65
N GLN A 204 5.70 -25.15 -9.11
CA GLN A 204 4.59 -25.80 -8.40
C GLN A 204 3.71 -26.70 -9.28
N SER A 205 3.14 -27.76 -8.70
CA SER A 205 2.10 -28.59 -9.34
C SER A 205 2.65 -29.36 -10.54
N TYR A 206 2.17 -29.07 -11.75
CA TYR A 206 2.80 -29.49 -13.01
C TYR A 206 4.24 -28.98 -13.19
N GLY A 207 4.66 -28.02 -12.37
CA GLY A 207 6.06 -27.70 -12.10
C GLY A 207 6.95 -28.91 -11.86
N GLY A 208 6.41 -30.02 -11.35
CA GLY A 208 7.14 -31.28 -11.26
C GLY A 208 7.59 -31.90 -12.61
N ARG A 209 7.09 -31.44 -13.77
CA ARG A 209 7.69 -31.69 -15.09
C ARG A 209 8.51 -30.52 -15.59
N TYR A 210 7.97 -29.29 -15.49
CA TYR A 210 8.69 -28.09 -15.93
C TYR A 210 10.05 -27.95 -15.25
N GLY A 211 10.11 -28.02 -13.92
CA GLY A 211 11.32 -27.88 -13.12
C GLY A 211 12.46 -28.81 -13.57
N PRO A 212 12.28 -30.15 -13.54
CA PRO A 212 13.29 -31.09 -14.00
C PRO A 212 13.67 -30.88 -15.47
N ALA A 213 12.70 -30.86 -16.39
CA ALA A 213 12.97 -30.78 -17.82
C ALA A 213 13.65 -29.46 -18.24
N PHE A 214 13.31 -28.35 -17.57
CA PHE A 214 13.85 -27.03 -17.86
C PHE A 214 15.26 -26.91 -17.27
N ALA A 215 15.45 -27.28 -16.00
CA ALA A 215 16.77 -27.24 -15.37
C ALA A 215 17.76 -28.18 -16.08
N ALA A 216 17.34 -29.40 -16.44
CA ALA A 216 18.17 -30.34 -17.18
C ALA A 216 18.55 -29.79 -18.56
N TYR A 217 17.58 -29.25 -19.32
CA TYR A 217 17.88 -28.64 -20.62
C TYR A 217 18.79 -27.41 -20.50
N PHE A 218 18.65 -26.58 -19.46
CA PHE A 218 19.53 -25.44 -19.23
C PHE A 218 20.96 -25.91 -18.92
N GLN A 219 21.12 -26.94 -18.08
CA GLN A 219 22.41 -27.53 -17.74
C GLN A 219 23.09 -28.20 -18.95
N GLU A 220 22.35 -28.93 -19.79
CA GLU A 220 22.84 -29.44 -21.08
C GLU A 220 23.39 -28.31 -21.98
N GLN A 221 22.71 -27.16 -22.01
CA GLN A 221 23.14 -26.05 -22.86
C GLN A 221 24.35 -25.33 -22.25
N ASN A 222 24.43 -25.18 -20.92
CA ASN A 222 25.63 -24.72 -20.21
C ASN A 222 26.84 -25.59 -20.55
N GLU A 223 26.69 -26.92 -20.52
CA GLU A 223 27.76 -27.86 -20.85
C GLU A 223 28.21 -27.76 -22.30
N LYS A 224 27.28 -27.62 -23.26
CA LYS A 224 27.59 -27.35 -24.68
C LYS A 224 28.29 -25.99 -24.89
N ILE A 225 27.98 -24.98 -24.07
CA ILE A 225 28.67 -23.68 -24.12
C ILE A 225 30.09 -23.84 -23.58
N ALA A 226 30.25 -24.46 -22.40
CA ALA A 226 31.54 -24.64 -21.74
C ALA A 226 32.52 -25.56 -22.51
N ASN A 227 32.02 -26.61 -23.17
CA ASN A 227 32.84 -27.51 -23.99
C ASN A 227 33.05 -27.01 -25.44
N GLY A 228 32.37 -25.94 -25.84
CA GLY A 228 32.47 -25.33 -27.17
C GLY A 228 31.67 -26.01 -28.29
N THR A 229 30.80 -26.98 -28.00
CA THR A 229 29.97 -27.67 -29.02
C THR A 229 28.58 -27.06 -29.23
N TRP A 230 28.24 -25.94 -28.58
CA TRP A 230 26.98 -25.23 -28.80
C TRP A 230 26.95 -24.56 -30.18
N ASP A 231 25.98 -24.97 -30.99
CA ASP A 231 25.82 -24.73 -32.44
C ASP A 231 24.75 -23.68 -32.79
N GLY A 232 24.16 -23.02 -31.79
CA GLY A 232 23.22 -21.92 -31.96
C GLY A 232 23.82 -20.65 -32.59
N THR A 233 22.96 -19.63 -32.77
CA THR A 233 23.25 -18.41 -33.54
C THR A 233 24.35 -17.52 -32.96
N GLU A 234 24.98 -16.70 -33.82
CA GLU A 234 26.02 -15.74 -33.43
C GLU A 234 25.48 -14.71 -32.42
N GLY A 235 26.16 -14.59 -31.27
CA GLY A 235 25.82 -13.69 -30.17
C GLY A 235 26.69 -13.96 -28.95
N GLU A 236 26.51 -13.19 -27.88
CA GLU A 236 27.08 -13.52 -26.57
C GLU A 236 26.34 -14.73 -25.97
N LYS A 237 27.08 -15.63 -25.31
CA LYS A 237 26.54 -16.86 -24.73
C LYS A 237 26.63 -16.77 -23.21
N TYR A 238 25.50 -16.74 -22.53
CA TYR A 238 25.45 -16.62 -21.07
C TYR A 238 25.32 -18.01 -20.45
N ILE A 239 26.27 -18.39 -19.58
CA ILE A 239 26.17 -19.62 -18.80
C ILE A 239 25.25 -19.33 -17.61
N LEU A 240 24.15 -20.07 -17.51
CA LEU A 240 23.16 -19.86 -16.46
C LEU A 240 23.48 -20.81 -15.30
N ASN A 241 24.36 -20.39 -14.39
CA ASN A 241 24.88 -21.23 -13.30
C ASN A 241 23.76 -21.64 -12.31
N LEU A 242 23.20 -22.84 -12.53
CA LEU A 242 22.12 -23.38 -11.71
C LEU A 242 22.63 -23.83 -10.34
N ASP A 243 21.93 -23.43 -9.27
CA ASP A 243 22.24 -23.73 -7.87
C ASP A 243 21.18 -24.62 -7.22
N THR A 244 19.88 -24.29 -7.37
CA THR A 244 18.77 -25.01 -6.74
C THR A 244 17.58 -25.19 -7.68
N LEU A 245 17.05 -26.42 -7.75
CA LEU A 245 15.71 -26.74 -8.23
C LEU A 245 14.77 -26.99 -7.03
N LEU A 246 13.76 -26.15 -6.86
CA LEU A 246 12.74 -26.29 -5.82
C LEU A 246 11.38 -26.62 -6.44
N ILE A 247 10.70 -27.63 -5.90
CA ILE A 247 9.41 -28.11 -6.42
C ILE A 247 8.40 -28.18 -5.27
N VAL A 248 7.35 -27.37 -5.34
CA VAL A 248 6.21 -27.37 -4.41
C VAL A 248 5.10 -28.27 -4.96
N ASN A 249 4.61 -29.21 -4.16
CA ASN A 249 3.58 -30.20 -4.50
C ASN A 249 3.75 -30.72 -5.94
N GLY A 250 4.95 -31.21 -6.21
CA GLY A 250 5.37 -31.63 -7.53
C GLY A 250 4.64 -32.89 -7.98
N CYS A 251 3.80 -32.76 -8.99
CA CYS A 251 3.46 -33.91 -9.82
C CYS A 251 4.67 -34.14 -10.76
N ILE A 252 5.53 -35.10 -10.43
CA ILE A 252 6.83 -35.37 -11.09
C ILE A 252 6.79 -36.66 -11.91
N ASP A 253 6.36 -37.79 -11.30
CA ASP A 253 6.35 -39.09 -11.97
C ASP A 253 4.99 -39.79 -11.83
N ARG A 254 4.44 -40.27 -12.94
CA ARG A 254 3.13 -40.95 -12.94
C ARG A 254 3.22 -42.40 -12.48
N GLN A 255 4.32 -43.10 -12.75
CA GLN A 255 4.48 -44.48 -12.30
C GLN A 255 4.67 -44.57 -10.78
N VAL A 256 5.53 -43.71 -10.22
CA VAL A 256 5.90 -43.71 -8.80
C VAL A 256 4.83 -43.07 -7.90
N GLN A 257 4.24 -41.94 -8.30
CA GLN A 257 3.26 -41.27 -7.43
C GLN A 257 1.90 -41.97 -7.39
N TRP A 258 1.50 -42.71 -8.43
CA TRP A 258 0.10 -43.10 -8.58
C TRP A 258 -0.46 -44.14 -7.61
N PRO A 259 0.33 -45.10 -7.11
CA PRO A 259 -0.06 -45.94 -5.97
C PRO A 259 -0.51 -45.16 -4.72
N SER A 260 -0.20 -43.86 -4.59
CA SER A 260 -0.58 -43.05 -3.44
C SER A 260 -1.99 -42.44 -3.48
N TYR A 261 -2.65 -42.29 -4.65
CA TYR A 261 -3.99 -41.68 -4.68
C TYR A 261 -5.04 -42.51 -3.93
N PRO A 262 -5.10 -43.85 -4.03
CA PRO A 262 -5.99 -44.67 -3.19
C PRO A 262 -5.68 -44.52 -1.70
N GLU A 263 -4.41 -44.53 -1.31
CA GLU A 263 -3.97 -44.41 0.08
C GLU A 263 -4.30 -43.02 0.67
N MET A 264 -4.11 -41.95 -0.10
CA MET A 264 -4.49 -40.59 0.29
C MET A 264 -6.02 -40.43 0.40
N ALA A 265 -6.79 -41.13 -0.43
CA ALA A 265 -8.24 -41.11 -0.37
C ALA A 265 -8.83 -41.92 0.80
N PHE A 266 -8.13 -42.95 1.27
CA PHE A 266 -8.68 -43.92 2.25
C PHE A 266 -8.01 -43.92 3.64
N ASN A 267 -6.73 -43.54 3.75
CA ASN A 267 -5.92 -43.74 4.97
C ASN A 267 -4.94 -42.57 5.28
N ASN A 268 -5.25 -41.36 4.82
CA ASN A 268 -4.40 -40.16 5.00
C ASN A 268 -4.05 -39.79 6.45
N THR A 269 -3.21 -38.77 6.59
CA THR A 269 -2.73 -38.24 7.87
C THR A 269 -3.74 -37.44 8.69
N TYR A 270 -4.98 -37.31 8.19
CA TYR A 270 -6.10 -36.64 8.85
C TYR A 270 -7.22 -37.61 9.27
N GLY A 271 -7.10 -38.90 8.94
CA GLY A 271 -8.10 -39.92 9.29
C GLY A 271 -9.41 -39.81 8.49
N ILE A 272 -9.40 -39.13 7.35
CA ILE A 272 -10.58 -38.89 6.52
C ILE A 272 -10.66 -39.98 5.44
N GLN A 273 -11.67 -40.84 5.49
CA GLN A 273 -12.04 -41.69 4.36
C GLN A 273 -12.90 -40.86 3.40
N THR A 274 -12.30 -40.42 2.28
CA THR A 274 -13.00 -39.67 1.22
C THR A 274 -13.67 -40.59 0.20
N VAL A 275 -13.18 -41.83 0.10
CA VAL A 275 -13.78 -42.94 -0.65
C VAL A 275 -14.12 -44.10 0.30
N ASN A 276 -15.05 -44.97 -0.10
CA ASN A 276 -15.34 -46.20 0.65
C ASN A 276 -14.42 -47.36 0.22
N GLU A 277 -14.38 -48.44 1.00
CA GLU A 277 -13.51 -49.61 0.79
C GLU A 277 -13.66 -50.26 -0.60
N THR A 278 -14.87 -50.25 -1.17
CA THR A 278 -15.12 -50.81 -2.52
C THR A 278 -14.55 -49.89 -3.62
N VAL A 279 -14.66 -48.57 -3.46
CA VAL A 279 -14.05 -47.60 -4.39
C VAL A 279 -12.52 -47.62 -4.26
N TYR A 280 -12.00 -47.65 -3.04
CA TYR A 280 -10.56 -47.81 -2.76
C TYR A 280 -9.99 -49.07 -3.44
N GLN A 281 -10.62 -50.23 -3.26
CA GLN A 281 -10.17 -51.46 -3.94
C GLN A 281 -10.29 -51.34 -5.46
N GLY A 282 -11.33 -50.68 -5.98
CA GLY A 282 -11.46 -50.39 -7.41
C GLY A 282 -10.31 -49.53 -7.98
N MET A 283 -9.87 -48.51 -7.25
CA MET A 283 -8.72 -47.66 -7.63
C MET A 283 -7.39 -48.43 -7.57
N ILE A 284 -7.22 -49.32 -6.58
CA ILE A 284 -6.08 -50.24 -6.46
C ILE A 284 -6.06 -51.22 -7.64
N ASP A 285 -7.19 -51.87 -7.93
CA ASP A 285 -7.33 -52.84 -9.03
C ASP A 285 -7.09 -52.16 -10.38
N ALA A 286 -7.63 -50.96 -10.60
CA ALA A 286 -7.40 -50.16 -11.81
C ALA A 286 -5.92 -49.79 -12.02
N TYR A 287 -5.12 -49.71 -10.95
CA TYR A 287 -3.67 -49.49 -11.08
C TYR A 287 -2.89 -50.78 -11.36
N TYR A 288 -3.18 -51.87 -10.62
CA TYR A 288 -2.36 -53.09 -10.59
C TYR A 288 -2.85 -54.26 -11.46
N ALA A 289 -4.06 -54.22 -12.03
CA ALA A 289 -4.56 -55.27 -12.92
C ALA A 289 -3.86 -55.29 -14.28
N GLU A 290 -3.86 -56.46 -14.93
CA GLU A 290 -3.33 -56.66 -16.29
C GLU A 290 -4.04 -55.74 -17.30
N GLY A 291 -3.28 -54.90 -18.00
CA GLY A 291 -3.80 -53.85 -18.89
C GLY A 291 -4.36 -52.60 -18.18
N GLY A 292 -4.15 -52.50 -16.87
CA GLY A 292 -4.47 -51.35 -16.03
C GLY A 292 -3.52 -50.17 -16.20
N CYS A 293 -3.59 -49.20 -15.28
CA CYS A 293 -2.87 -47.93 -15.40
C CYS A 293 -1.34 -48.12 -15.42
N ARG A 294 -0.80 -49.02 -14.58
CA ARG A 294 0.63 -49.33 -14.57
C ARG A 294 1.13 -49.80 -15.93
N ASP A 295 0.52 -50.85 -16.48
CA ASP A 295 0.94 -51.46 -17.75
C ASP A 295 0.87 -50.47 -18.93
N ARG A 296 -0.08 -49.53 -18.89
CA ARG A 296 -0.21 -48.46 -19.89
C ARG A 296 0.87 -47.39 -19.75
N ILE A 297 1.23 -47.01 -18.51
CA ILE A 297 2.39 -46.14 -18.27
C ILE A 297 3.69 -46.82 -18.72
N ASP A 298 3.88 -48.10 -18.38
CA ASP A 298 5.04 -48.89 -18.83
C ASP A 298 5.09 -49.00 -20.37
N ALA A 299 3.94 -49.19 -21.05
CA ALA A 299 3.84 -49.17 -22.51
C ALA A 299 4.18 -47.79 -23.12
N CYS A 300 3.67 -46.70 -22.54
CA CYS A 300 4.01 -45.32 -22.92
C CYS A 300 5.52 -45.07 -22.77
N ARG A 301 6.13 -45.49 -21.66
CA ARG A 301 7.57 -45.32 -21.39
C ARG A 301 8.42 -46.12 -22.37
N GLY A 302 8.09 -47.39 -22.58
CA GLY A 302 8.78 -48.27 -23.53
C GLY A 302 8.72 -47.80 -24.98
N ILE A 303 7.58 -47.24 -25.43
CA ILE A 303 7.47 -46.71 -26.80
C ILE A 303 8.13 -45.33 -26.94
N SER A 304 8.04 -44.45 -25.92
CA SER A 304 8.71 -43.14 -25.92
C SER A 304 10.23 -43.29 -26.04
N ALA A 305 10.84 -44.12 -25.19
CA ALA A 305 12.29 -44.32 -25.14
C ALA A 305 12.91 -44.88 -26.45
N VAL A 306 12.10 -45.39 -27.38
CA VAL A 306 12.56 -45.90 -28.69
C VAL A 306 12.19 -44.97 -29.85
N TYR A 307 11.07 -44.25 -29.77
CA TYR A 307 10.47 -43.56 -30.93
C TYR A 307 10.18 -42.06 -30.72
N ASP A 308 10.43 -41.53 -29.52
CA ASP A 308 10.36 -40.10 -29.15
C ASP A 308 11.22 -39.86 -27.88
N PRO A 309 12.52 -40.24 -27.88
CA PRO A 309 13.34 -40.32 -26.66
C PRO A 309 13.59 -38.95 -26.02
N ASP A 310 13.59 -37.88 -26.82
CA ASP A 310 13.74 -36.49 -26.37
C ASP A 310 12.43 -35.88 -25.84
N ASN A 311 11.32 -36.65 -25.78
CA ASN A 311 9.99 -36.22 -25.35
C ASN A 311 9.47 -34.97 -26.07
N ILE A 312 9.63 -34.93 -27.40
CA ILE A 312 9.26 -33.78 -28.23
C ILE A 312 7.77 -33.85 -28.64
N GLY A 313 7.15 -35.03 -28.67
CA GLY A 313 5.71 -35.15 -28.86
C GLY A 313 5.22 -35.04 -30.30
N ILE A 314 6.10 -35.26 -31.28
CA ILE A 314 5.73 -35.29 -32.71
C ILE A 314 5.17 -36.65 -33.12
N ASN A 315 5.63 -37.73 -32.47
CA ASN A 315 5.30 -39.09 -32.87
C ASN A 315 3.85 -39.44 -32.48
N THR A 316 2.94 -39.34 -33.44
CA THR A 316 1.51 -39.61 -33.26
C THR A 316 1.20 -41.00 -32.68
N THR A 317 2.07 -42.00 -32.87
CA THR A 317 1.89 -43.33 -32.27
C THR A 317 2.23 -43.32 -30.78
N VAL A 318 3.38 -42.71 -30.41
CA VAL A 318 3.76 -42.51 -29.00
C VAL A 318 2.71 -41.66 -28.28
N ASN A 319 2.34 -40.54 -28.88
CA ASN A 319 1.32 -39.62 -28.35
C ASN A 319 0.01 -40.34 -28.03
N SER A 320 -0.49 -41.19 -28.95
CA SER A 320 -1.74 -41.92 -28.75
C SER A 320 -1.66 -42.95 -27.62
N VAL A 321 -0.52 -43.63 -27.44
CA VAL A 321 -0.31 -44.58 -26.34
C VAL A 321 -0.18 -43.84 -25.01
N CYS A 322 0.58 -42.75 -24.96
CA CYS A 322 0.75 -41.95 -23.75
C CYS A 322 -0.52 -41.17 -23.37
N GLN A 323 -1.33 -40.72 -24.34
CA GLN A 323 -2.63 -40.10 -24.07
C GLN A 323 -3.67 -41.13 -23.58
N ASP A 324 -3.71 -42.34 -24.16
CA ASP A 324 -4.54 -43.45 -23.64
C ASP A 324 -4.14 -43.80 -22.20
N ALA A 325 -2.84 -43.89 -21.91
CA ALA A 325 -2.34 -44.11 -20.57
C ALA A 325 -2.79 -43.00 -19.61
N GLU A 326 -2.57 -41.71 -19.93
CA GLU A 326 -3.02 -40.59 -19.09
C GLU A 326 -4.53 -40.64 -18.83
N THR A 327 -5.32 -40.92 -19.87
CA THR A 327 -6.79 -40.91 -19.82
C THR A 327 -7.32 -42.06 -18.95
N TYR A 328 -6.96 -43.31 -19.27
CA TYR A 328 -7.41 -44.49 -18.52
C TYR A 328 -7.01 -44.38 -17.05
N CYS A 329 -5.76 -44.00 -16.78
CA CYS A 329 -5.28 -43.73 -15.44
C CYS A 329 -6.19 -42.72 -14.73
N THR A 330 -6.35 -41.53 -15.29
CA THR A 330 -7.12 -40.41 -14.69
C THR A 330 -8.54 -40.84 -14.30
N GLU A 331 -9.28 -41.41 -15.25
CA GLU A 331 -10.67 -41.83 -15.07
C GLU A 331 -10.84 -42.93 -14.00
N ASN A 332 -9.86 -43.81 -13.78
CA ASN A 332 -10.04 -45.03 -12.98
C ASN A 332 -9.25 -45.06 -11.65
N VAL A 333 -8.23 -44.22 -11.47
CA VAL A 333 -7.41 -44.19 -10.23
C VAL A 333 -7.49 -42.84 -9.49
N ARG A 334 -7.72 -41.73 -10.20
CA ARG A 334 -7.82 -40.39 -9.59
C ARG A 334 -9.27 -39.94 -9.45
N ASP A 335 -10.03 -39.98 -10.54
CA ASP A 335 -11.36 -39.37 -10.62
C ASP A 335 -12.42 -40.03 -9.72
N PRO A 336 -12.33 -41.31 -9.28
CA PRO A 336 -13.22 -41.85 -8.26
C PRO A 336 -13.17 -41.13 -6.90
N TYR A 337 -12.13 -40.32 -6.62
CA TYR A 337 -12.14 -39.35 -5.50
C TYR A 337 -13.09 -38.18 -5.80
N LEU A 338 -12.96 -37.57 -6.98
CA LEU A 338 -13.72 -36.38 -7.39
C LEU A 338 -15.22 -36.70 -7.49
N ASP A 339 -15.56 -37.87 -8.03
CA ASP A 339 -16.94 -38.30 -8.25
C ASP A 339 -17.74 -38.55 -6.96
N VAL A 340 -17.09 -38.89 -5.83
CA VAL A 340 -17.78 -39.38 -4.63
C VAL A 340 -17.46 -38.66 -3.33
N SER A 341 -16.33 -37.94 -3.23
CA SER A 341 -15.89 -37.35 -1.96
C SER A 341 -16.64 -36.08 -1.57
N GLY A 342 -16.98 -35.23 -2.55
CA GLY A 342 -17.46 -33.86 -2.33
C GLY A 342 -16.42 -32.96 -1.66
N ARG A 343 -15.13 -33.21 -1.89
CA ARG A 343 -14.00 -32.56 -1.23
C ARG A 343 -13.02 -31.98 -2.23
N ASP A 344 -12.45 -30.82 -1.87
CA ASP A 344 -11.53 -30.09 -2.73
C ASP A 344 -10.34 -30.94 -3.18
N TYR A 345 -9.94 -30.71 -4.44
CA TYR A 345 -8.87 -31.44 -5.12
C TYR A 345 -7.47 -31.03 -4.62
N TYR A 346 -7.34 -29.85 -4.01
CA TYR A 346 -6.09 -29.29 -3.51
C TYR A 346 -5.94 -29.40 -1.98
N ASP A 347 -6.97 -29.86 -1.27
CA ASP A 347 -7.04 -29.95 0.19
C ASP A 347 -8.12 -30.96 0.67
N VAL A 348 -7.71 -32.19 1.00
CA VAL A 348 -8.61 -33.27 1.45
C VAL A 348 -9.45 -32.93 2.68
N THR A 349 -9.09 -31.88 3.44
CA THR A 349 -9.80 -31.49 4.67
C THR A 349 -11.06 -30.67 4.39
N GLN A 350 -11.13 -30.01 3.24
CA GLN A 350 -12.22 -29.10 2.88
C GLN A 350 -13.32 -29.81 2.08
N ILE A 351 -14.48 -29.16 2.00
CA ILE A 351 -15.66 -29.57 1.23
C ILE A 351 -15.84 -28.58 0.08
N ASP A 352 -16.29 -29.04 -1.08
CA ASP A 352 -16.46 -28.17 -2.24
C ASP A 352 -17.75 -27.32 -2.19
N PRO A 353 -17.72 -26.07 -2.72
CA PRO A 353 -16.57 -25.39 -3.31
C PRO A 353 -15.63 -24.79 -2.25
N THR A 354 -14.32 -24.76 -2.54
CA THR A 354 -13.30 -24.11 -1.71
C THR A 354 -12.78 -22.82 -2.34
N LEU A 355 -12.61 -21.77 -1.53
CA LEU A 355 -12.21 -20.40 -1.91
C LEU A 355 -10.82 -20.01 -1.40
N PHE A 356 -9.97 -21.01 -1.13
CA PHE A 356 -8.60 -20.81 -0.64
C PHE A 356 -7.60 -21.58 -1.52
N PRO A 357 -6.53 -20.93 -2.04
CA PRO A 357 -6.19 -19.51 -1.87
C PRO A 357 -7.19 -18.55 -2.56
N PRO A 358 -7.28 -17.27 -2.14
CA PRO A 358 -8.37 -16.38 -2.56
C PRO A 358 -8.42 -16.10 -4.08
N PRO A 359 -9.62 -16.06 -4.71
CA PRO A 359 -9.76 -16.01 -6.18
C PRO A 359 -9.57 -14.62 -6.82
N PHE A 360 -9.13 -13.62 -6.04
CA PHE A 360 -9.20 -12.19 -6.41
C PHE A 360 -8.28 -11.79 -7.60
N THR A 361 -7.28 -12.61 -7.93
CA THR A 361 -6.34 -12.42 -9.06
C THR A 361 -7.03 -12.11 -10.38
N ALA A 362 -8.16 -12.77 -10.66
CA ALA A 362 -8.91 -12.58 -11.90
C ALA A 362 -9.56 -11.19 -12.04
N GLY A 363 -9.96 -10.57 -10.92
CA GLY A 363 -10.52 -9.22 -10.92
C GLY A 363 -9.43 -8.16 -10.97
N TYR A 364 -8.38 -8.33 -10.16
CA TYR A 364 -7.27 -7.38 -10.08
C TYR A 364 -6.50 -7.21 -11.41
N LEU A 365 -6.07 -8.32 -12.03
CA LEU A 365 -5.31 -8.27 -13.29
C LEU A 365 -6.14 -7.93 -14.52
N ASN A 366 -7.46 -7.78 -14.36
CA ASN A 366 -8.36 -7.24 -15.37
C ASN A 366 -8.84 -5.82 -15.08
N GLN A 367 -8.31 -5.15 -14.04
CA GLN A 367 -8.49 -3.71 -13.87
C GLN A 367 -7.70 -2.95 -14.96
N PRO A 368 -8.32 -1.99 -15.67
CA PRO A 368 -7.64 -1.27 -16.76
C PRO A 368 -6.35 -0.54 -16.35
N TYR A 369 -6.26 -0.07 -15.11
CA TYR A 369 -5.07 0.61 -14.61
C TYR A 369 -3.90 -0.38 -14.36
N VAL A 370 -4.19 -1.61 -13.92
CA VAL A 370 -3.17 -2.66 -13.73
C VAL A 370 -2.64 -3.09 -15.09
N GLN A 371 -3.53 -3.32 -16.06
CA GLN A 371 -3.13 -3.65 -17.43
C GLN A 371 -2.30 -2.53 -18.08
N SER A 372 -2.71 -1.28 -17.90
CA SER A 372 -1.98 -0.11 -18.41
C SER A 372 -0.62 0.10 -17.74
N ALA A 373 -0.44 -0.33 -16.49
CA ALA A 373 0.85 -0.24 -15.79
C ALA A 373 1.79 -1.38 -16.19
N LEU A 374 1.27 -2.60 -16.36
CA LEU A 374 2.04 -3.77 -16.83
C LEU A 374 2.33 -3.75 -18.35
N GLY A 375 1.75 -2.81 -19.11
CA GLY A 375 1.95 -2.70 -20.56
C GLY A 375 1.33 -3.84 -21.38
N VAL A 376 0.37 -4.57 -20.83
CA VAL A 376 -0.17 -5.81 -21.41
C VAL A 376 -1.33 -5.53 -22.39
N PRO A 377 -1.32 -6.11 -23.62
CA PRO A 377 -2.29 -5.82 -24.67
C PRO A 377 -3.53 -6.74 -24.65
N LEU A 378 -3.78 -7.45 -23.54
CA LEU A 378 -4.80 -8.49 -23.42
C LEU A 378 -5.33 -8.63 -21.99
N ASN A 379 -6.49 -9.28 -21.87
CA ASN A 379 -7.07 -9.68 -20.60
C ASN A 379 -6.38 -10.91 -20.01
N TRP A 380 -6.17 -10.90 -18.70
CA TRP A 380 -5.54 -11.99 -17.98
C TRP A 380 -6.48 -13.19 -17.84
N THR A 381 -5.95 -14.39 -18.09
CA THR A 381 -6.65 -15.66 -17.82
C THR A 381 -5.79 -16.59 -16.98
N GLY A 382 -6.30 -17.06 -15.84
CA GLY A 382 -5.57 -17.91 -14.90
C GLY A 382 -5.10 -19.25 -15.45
N SER A 383 -5.70 -19.76 -16.53
CA SER A 383 -5.20 -20.92 -17.26
C SER A 383 -5.55 -20.90 -18.75
N SER A 384 -4.75 -21.61 -19.55
CA SER A 384 -4.91 -21.77 -20.99
C SER A 384 -5.39 -23.18 -21.33
N SER A 385 -6.64 -23.29 -21.77
CA SER A 385 -7.18 -24.58 -22.25
C SER A 385 -6.50 -25.07 -23.53
N ALA A 386 -5.94 -24.17 -24.34
CA ALA A 386 -5.15 -24.51 -25.52
C ALA A 386 -3.84 -25.22 -25.12
N SER A 387 -3.05 -24.62 -24.22
CA SER A 387 -1.81 -25.22 -23.73
C SER A 387 -2.07 -26.49 -22.91
N SER A 388 -3.10 -26.51 -22.06
CA SER A 388 -3.47 -27.72 -21.31
C SER A 388 -3.86 -28.86 -22.25
N SER A 389 -4.60 -28.57 -23.33
CA SER A 389 -4.94 -29.57 -24.35
C SER A 389 -3.73 -30.01 -25.18
N ALA A 390 -2.78 -29.12 -25.46
CA ALA A 390 -1.55 -29.45 -26.17
C ALA A 390 -0.74 -30.53 -25.43
N PHE A 391 -0.35 -30.26 -24.18
CA PHE A 391 0.47 -31.16 -23.35
C PHE A 391 -0.19 -32.53 -23.11
N ARG A 392 -1.48 -32.54 -22.76
CA ARG A 392 -2.23 -33.80 -22.54
C ARG A 392 -2.38 -34.62 -23.82
N SER A 393 -2.41 -33.97 -24.99
CA SER A 393 -2.58 -34.66 -26.27
C SER A 393 -1.34 -35.40 -26.79
N ILE A 394 -0.15 -35.15 -26.19
CA ILE A 394 1.04 -35.99 -26.41
C ILE A 394 1.27 -37.01 -25.28
N GLY A 395 0.38 -37.00 -24.26
CA GLY A 395 0.57 -37.69 -22.99
C GLY A 395 1.84 -37.27 -22.27
N ASP A 396 2.07 -35.97 -22.07
CA ASP A 396 3.29 -35.45 -21.44
C ASP A 396 3.44 -35.95 -19.97
N TYR A 397 2.30 -36.17 -19.29
CA TYR A 397 2.26 -36.70 -17.92
C TYR A 397 2.95 -38.08 -17.72
N PRO A 398 2.54 -39.18 -18.40
CA PRO A 398 3.08 -40.52 -18.17
C PRO A 398 4.48 -40.83 -18.74
N ARG A 399 5.06 -39.92 -19.53
CA ARG A 399 6.39 -40.09 -20.15
C ARG A 399 7.52 -40.35 -19.13
N PRO A 400 8.63 -40.98 -19.57
CA PRO A 400 9.84 -41.15 -18.76
C PRO A 400 10.70 -39.87 -18.78
N GLY A 401 11.75 -39.80 -17.97
CA GLY A 401 12.75 -38.73 -18.00
C GLY A 401 12.71 -37.80 -16.79
N TRP A 402 11.53 -37.51 -16.23
CA TRP A 402 11.38 -36.47 -15.21
C TRP A 402 12.08 -36.78 -13.87
N ILE A 403 12.33 -38.06 -13.56
CA ILE A 403 13.12 -38.48 -12.38
C ILE A 403 14.61 -38.60 -12.73
N GLU A 404 14.91 -39.01 -13.96
CA GLU A 404 16.24 -39.13 -14.50
C GLU A 404 16.91 -37.74 -14.67
N ASP A 405 16.13 -36.72 -15.08
CA ASP A 405 16.50 -35.30 -15.08
C ASP A 405 16.91 -34.84 -13.67
N ILE A 406 16.14 -35.20 -12.63
CA ILE A 406 16.46 -34.88 -11.23
C ILE A 406 17.78 -35.56 -10.80
N ALA A 407 18.00 -36.81 -11.19
CA ALA A 407 19.25 -37.51 -10.90
C ALA A 407 20.46 -36.85 -11.59
N TYR A 408 20.32 -36.47 -12.86
CA TYR A 408 21.34 -35.75 -13.64
C TYR A 408 21.69 -34.39 -13.00
N LEU A 409 20.69 -33.62 -12.54
CA LEU A 409 20.90 -32.35 -11.84
C LEU A 409 21.68 -32.55 -10.54
N LEU A 410 21.32 -33.56 -9.74
CA LEU A 410 22.05 -33.93 -8.51
C LEU A 410 23.49 -34.39 -8.80
N HIS A 411 23.71 -35.17 -9.88
CA HIS A 411 25.06 -35.55 -10.33
C HIS A 411 25.88 -34.34 -10.80
N SER A 412 25.23 -33.32 -11.36
CA SER A 412 25.83 -32.05 -11.75
C SER A 412 26.07 -31.08 -10.57
N GLY A 413 25.74 -31.49 -9.34
CA GLY A 413 25.96 -30.71 -8.13
C GLY A 413 24.85 -29.69 -7.80
N ILE A 414 23.75 -29.69 -8.54
CA ILE A 414 22.60 -28.81 -8.32
C ILE A 414 21.75 -29.38 -7.16
N LYS A 415 21.27 -28.52 -6.26
CA LYS A 415 20.43 -28.93 -5.12
C LYS A 415 18.99 -29.16 -5.56
N VAL A 416 18.30 -30.10 -4.91
CA VAL A 416 16.89 -30.41 -5.19
C VAL A 416 16.09 -30.43 -3.90
N SER A 417 15.09 -29.55 -3.80
CA SER A 417 14.20 -29.42 -2.64
C SER A 417 12.74 -29.69 -3.02
N LEU A 418 12.20 -30.77 -2.46
CA LEU A 418 10.87 -31.30 -2.75
C LEU A 418 9.94 -31.00 -1.57
N MET A 419 9.15 -29.92 -1.68
CA MET A 419 8.23 -29.46 -0.63
C MET A 419 6.80 -29.94 -0.92
N PHE A 420 6.17 -30.63 0.03
CA PHE A 420 4.81 -31.17 -0.15
C PHE A 420 3.92 -30.87 1.06
N GLY A 421 2.83 -30.13 0.85
CA GLY A 421 1.77 -29.92 1.82
C GLY A 421 0.98 -31.20 2.10
N ASP A 422 0.79 -31.54 3.38
CA ASP A 422 0.24 -32.84 3.78
C ASP A 422 -1.29 -33.00 3.68
N ARG A 423 -2.01 -31.96 3.25
CA ARG A 423 -3.45 -31.97 2.91
C ARG A 423 -3.73 -32.14 1.42
N ASP A 424 -2.75 -31.94 0.54
CA ASP A 424 -2.97 -31.96 -0.90
C ASP A 424 -3.35 -33.35 -1.42
N PHE A 425 -4.38 -33.44 -2.27
CA PHE A 425 -4.68 -34.65 -3.04
C PHE A 425 -4.03 -34.63 -4.43
N ALA A 426 -4.07 -33.49 -5.12
CA ALA A 426 -3.69 -33.32 -6.53
C ALA A 426 -2.30 -33.86 -6.84
N CYS A 427 -1.31 -33.54 -6.01
CA CYS A 427 0.06 -34.03 -6.07
C CYS A 427 0.54 -34.39 -4.65
N ASN A 428 -0.18 -35.30 -3.99
CA ASN A 428 -0.05 -35.58 -2.56
C ASN A 428 1.37 -35.94 -2.06
N TRP A 429 1.61 -35.68 -0.78
CA TRP A 429 2.92 -35.83 -0.14
C TRP A 429 3.43 -37.28 -0.08
N ILE A 430 2.54 -38.29 -0.02
CA ILE A 430 2.92 -39.70 0.05
C ILE A 430 3.59 -40.10 -1.28
N GLY A 431 2.98 -39.72 -2.41
CA GLY A 431 3.59 -39.87 -3.73
C GLY A 431 4.88 -39.05 -3.86
N GLY A 432 4.93 -37.85 -3.28
CA GLY A 432 6.14 -37.03 -3.21
C GLY A 432 7.32 -37.72 -2.50
N GLU A 433 7.08 -38.38 -1.37
CA GLU A 433 8.09 -39.17 -0.64
C GLU A 433 8.59 -40.33 -1.51
N GLN A 434 7.69 -41.07 -2.16
CA GLN A 434 8.08 -42.18 -3.03
C GLN A 434 8.93 -41.72 -4.22
N VAL A 435 8.64 -40.54 -4.79
CA VAL A 435 9.50 -39.93 -5.83
C VAL A 435 10.88 -39.61 -5.26
N ALA A 436 10.96 -38.96 -4.10
CA ALA A 436 12.24 -38.59 -3.49
C ALA A 436 13.14 -39.82 -3.22
N LEU A 437 12.54 -40.94 -2.80
CA LEU A 437 13.23 -42.21 -2.60
C LEU A 437 13.59 -42.94 -3.91
N ALA A 438 12.86 -42.69 -5.00
CA ALA A 438 13.05 -43.35 -6.29
C ALA A 438 14.12 -42.73 -7.20
N ILE A 439 14.63 -41.53 -6.88
CA ILE A 439 15.62 -40.82 -7.71
C ILE A 439 16.91 -41.64 -7.86
N PRO A 440 17.31 -42.05 -9.09
CA PRO A 440 18.45 -42.95 -9.34
C PRO A 440 19.80 -42.20 -9.35
N TRP A 441 20.09 -41.45 -8.28
CA TRP A 441 21.35 -40.72 -8.11
C TRP A 441 22.36 -41.49 -7.25
N ALA A 442 23.61 -41.00 -7.20
CA ALA A 442 24.73 -41.73 -6.58
C ALA A 442 24.54 -42.01 -5.08
N ASP A 443 23.83 -41.12 -4.38
CA ASP A 443 23.57 -41.19 -2.94
C ASP A 443 22.12 -41.63 -2.62
N GLN A 444 21.42 -42.30 -3.54
CA GLN A 444 20.05 -42.78 -3.33
C GLN A 444 19.90 -43.63 -2.05
N GLU A 445 20.82 -44.58 -1.83
CA GLU A 445 20.82 -45.40 -0.60
C GLU A 445 21.09 -44.55 0.65
N ASN A 446 21.94 -43.53 0.58
CA ASN A 446 22.26 -42.66 1.71
C ASN A 446 21.08 -41.74 2.07
N PHE A 447 20.36 -41.22 1.06
CA PHE A 447 19.11 -40.48 1.25
C PHE A 447 17.99 -41.36 1.83
N ALA A 448 17.84 -42.60 1.35
CA ALA A 448 16.85 -43.54 1.88
C ALA A 448 17.15 -43.97 3.33
N ASN A 449 18.43 -44.03 3.71
CA ASN A 449 18.86 -44.31 5.08
C ASN A 449 18.76 -43.08 6.02
N ALA A 450 18.59 -41.86 5.51
CA ALA A 450 18.42 -40.66 6.33
C ALA A 450 17.05 -40.68 7.05
N GLY A 451 17.04 -40.22 8.30
CA GLY A 451 15.85 -40.12 9.13
C GLY A 451 15.09 -38.81 8.92
N TYR A 452 13.89 -38.72 9.47
CA TYR A 452 13.07 -37.52 9.47
C TYR A 452 13.31 -36.64 10.70
N GLU A 453 13.76 -35.41 10.47
CA GLU A 453 13.97 -34.39 11.50
C GLU A 453 12.86 -33.32 11.43
N PRO A 454 12.36 -32.78 12.55
CA PRO A 454 11.33 -31.73 12.53
C PRO A 454 11.77 -30.47 11.76
N LEU A 455 10.87 -29.92 10.95
CA LEU A 455 11.05 -28.61 10.33
C LEU A 455 10.84 -27.52 11.38
N GLN A 456 11.91 -27.04 12.01
CA GLN A 456 11.84 -25.91 12.93
C GLN A 456 11.62 -24.62 12.14
N THR A 457 10.37 -24.15 12.07
CA THR A 457 10.00 -22.92 11.35
C THR A 457 10.48 -21.69 12.13
N ASN A 458 10.16 -21.63 13.42
CA ASN A 458 10.66 -20.63 14.38
C ASN A 458 10.88 -21.28 15.76
N ALA A 459 11.33 -20.49 16.74
CA ALA A 459 11.70 -20.96 18.08
C ALA A 459 10.58 -21.65 18.90
N THR A 460 9.35 -21.70 18.39
CA THR A 460 8.19 -22.34 19.06
C THR A 460 7.34 -23.24 18.15
N TYR A 461 7.64 -23.34 16.85
CA TYR A 461 6.79 -24.05 15.89
C TYR A 461 7.59 -25.02 15.01
N GLU A 462 7.09 -26.26 14.95
CA GLU A 462 7.52 -27.32 14.03
C GLU A 462 6.51 -27.38 12.87
N GLY A 463 6.89 -26.85 11.70
CA GLY A 463 6.00 -26.72 10.54
C GLY A 463 5.89 -27.96 9.65
N GLY A 464 6.52 -29.08 10.01
CA GLY A 464 6.65 -30.24 9.14
C GLY A 464 7.77 -31.20 9.55
N GLN A 465 8.20 -32.04 8.60
CA GLN A 465 9.30 -32.99 8.74
C GLN A 465 10.18 -32.97 7.48
N VAL A 466 11.49 -33.11 7.69
CA VAL A 466 12.52 -33.06 6.64
C VAL A 466 13.30 -34.38 6.63
N ARG A 467 13.40 -35.01 5.45
CA ARG A 467 14.47 -35.97 5.13
C ARG A 467 15.43 -35.26 4.20
N GLN A 468 16.69 -35.12 4.59
CA GLN A 468 17.74 -34.55 3.74
C GLN A 468 19.00 -35.43 3.77
N TYR A 469 19.61 -35.60 2.61
CA TYR A 469 20.99 -36.06 2.48
C TYR A 469 21.71 -35.24 1.40
N GLY A 470 22.77 -34.54 1.79
CA GLY A 470 23.54 -33.64 0.93
C GLY A 470 22.63 -32.66 0.18
N ASN A 471 22.67 -32.75 -1.15
CA ASN A 471 21.95 -31.90 -2.08
C ASN A 471 20.45 -32.23 -2.25
N LEU A 472 19.97 -33.40 -1.80
CA LEU A 472 18.56 -33.80 -1.94
C LEU A 472 17.81 -33.65 -0.61
N SER A 473 16.67 -32.95 -0.64
CA SER A 473 15.77 -32.78 0.51
C SER A 473 14.31 -33.02 0.11
N PHE A 474 13.60 -33.79 0.94
CA PHE A 474 12.15 -33.94 0.89
C PHE A 474 11.54 -33.38 2.19
N ILE A 475 10.50 -32.58 2.05
CA ILE A 475 9.83 -31.90 3.16
C ILE A 475 8.33 -32.17 3.09
N ARG A 476 7.78 -32.80 4.14
CA ARG A 476 6.34 -32.84 4.39
C ARG A 476 5.97 -31.64 5.26
N VAL A 477 5.25 -30.68 4.71
CA VAL A 477 4.78 -29.47 5.42
C VAL A 477 3.39 -29.74 6.00
N TYR A 478 3.23 -29.51 7.31
CA TYR A 478 1.98 -29.75 8.02
C TYR A 478 0.93 -28.68 7.74
N GLN A 479 -0.34 -29.07 7.80
CA GLN A 479 -1.49 -28.15 7.67
C GLN A 479 -1.54 -27.38 6.34
N ALA A 480 -0.82 -27.83 5.31
CA ALA A 480 -0.78 -27.20 3.99
C ALA A 480 -1.44 -28.06 2.91
N GLY A 481 -2.27 -27.44 2.07
CA GLY A 481 -2.74 -28.01 0.80
C GLY A 481 -1.74 -27.77 -0.33
N HIS A 482 -2.22 -27.84 -1.57
CA HIS A 482 -1.41 -27.82 -2.79
C HIS A 482 -0.50 -26.59 -2.95
N ALA A 483 -1.01 -25.41 -2.59
CA ALA A 483 -0.33 -24.12 -2.73
C ALA A 483 0.45 -23.75 -1.46
N VAL A 484 1.44 -24.55 -1.06
CA VAL A 484 2.03 -24.53 0.30
C VAL A 484 2.37 -23.14 0.84
N PRO A 485 2.96 -22.19 0.08
CA PRO A 485 3.26 -20.86 0.59
C PRO A 485 2.01 -20.04 0.96
N SER A 486 0.82 -20.31 0.37
CA SER A 486 -0.44 -19.74 0.85
C SER A 486 -0.85 -20.26 2.23
N TYR A 487 -0.69 -21.56 2.47
CA TYR A 487 -1.16 -22.24 3.70
C TYR A 487 -0.20 -22.08 4.87
N GLN A 488 1.11 -22.08 4.60
CA GLN A 488 2.20 -22.05 5.58
C GLN A 488 3.31 -21.09 5.12
N PRO A 489 3.03 -19.79 4.97
CA PRO A 489 3.93 -18.81 4.37
C PRO A 489 5.30 -18.75 5.06
N GLU A 490 5.33 -18.70 6.40
CA GLU A 490 6.57 -18.70 7.18
C GLU A 490 7.40 -19.97 6.93
N SER A 491 6.80 -21.16 7.04
CA SER A 491 7.49 -22.43 6.82
C SER A 491 8.01 -22.56 5.39
N ALA A 492 7.24 -22.14 4.38
CA ALA A 492 7.65 -22.16 2.97
C ALA A 492 8.82 -21.19 2.70
N TYR A 493 8.75 -19.96 3.24
CA TYR A 493 9.84 -18.98 3.19
C TYR A 493 11.11 -19.51 3.87
N GLN A 494 10.99 -20.15 5.04
CA GLN A 494 12.13 -20.76 5.74
C GLN A 494 12.80 -21.86 4.90
N ILE A 495 12.04 -22.78 4.30
CA ILE A 495 12.59 -23.83 3.43
C ILE A 495 13.29 -23.22 2.20
N PHE A 496 12.65 -22.27 1.52
CA PHE A 496 13.18 -21.61 0.33
C PHE A 496 14.54 -20.94 0.61
N ASN A 497 14.62 -20.13 1.67
CA ASN A 497 15.88 -19.48 2.05
C ASN A 497 16.95 -20.49 2.48
N ARG A 498 16.59 -21.57 3.20
CA ARG A 498 17.57 -22.58 3.61
C ARG A 498 18.19 -23.32 2.41
N ALA A 499 17.38 -23.65 1.41
CA ALA A 499 17.85 -24.28 0.17
C ALA A 499 18.80 -23.35 -0.62
N LEU A 500 18.40 -22.09 -0.84
CA LEU A 500 19.19 -21.14 -1.63
C LEU A 500 20.45 -20.65 -0.90
N PHE A 501 20.42 -20.49 0.43
CA PHE A 501 21.57 -20.01 1.22
C PHE A 501 22.39 -21.13 1.89
N ASN A 502 22.38 -22.34 1.31
CA ASN A 502 23.25 -23.47 1.68
C ASN A 502 23.17 -23.85 3.16
N LYS A 503 21.95 -24.01 3.64
CA LYS A 503 21.63 -24.51 4.98
C LYS A 503 21.00 -25.90 4.95
N ASP A 504 20.99 -26.57 6.10
CA ASP A 504 20.06 -27.67 6.32
C ASP A 504 18.62 -27.13 6.34
N ILE A 505 17.68 -27.92 5.81
CA ILE A 505 16.28 -27.47 5.73
C ILE A 505 15.58 -27.58 7.10
N ALA A 506 15.96 -28.55 7.95
CA ALA A 506 15.32 -28.82 9.24
C ALA A 506 15.43 -27.66 10.24
N THR A 507 16.66 -27.19 10.50
CA THR A 507 16.98 -26.19 11.54
C THR A 507 17.48 -24.86 10.97
N GLY A 508 18.15 -24.86 9.81
CA GLY A 508 18.80 -23.70 9.22
C GLY A 508 20.16 -23.32 9.83
N LEU A 509 20.67 -24.11 10.76
CA LEU A 509 21.88 -23.81 11.55
C LEU A 509 23.16 -24.32 10.87
N ILE A 510 23.12 -25.48 10.23
CA ILE A 510 24.24 -26.20 9.63
C ILE A 510 24.49 -25.66 8.22
N VAL A 511 25.76 -25.49 7.82
CA VAL A 511 26.13 -25.03 6.48
C VAL A 511 26.45 -26.23 5.59
N THR A 512 25.53 -26.57 4.68
CA THR A 512 25.62 -27.75 3.81
C THR A 512 26.74 -27.66 2.80
N ALA A 513 27.05 -26.45 2.30
CA ALA A 513 28.22 -26.21 1.43
C ALA A 513 29.57 -26.61 2.05
N THR A 514 29.66 -26.69 3.39
CA THR A 514 30.85 -27.20 4.11
C THR A 514 30.70 -28.63 4.63
N ASN A 515 29.50 -29.22 4.53
CA ASN A 515 29.18 -30.56 4.97
C ASN A 515 28.34 -31.28 3.89
N LEU A 516 29.01 -31.63 2.79
CA LEU A 516 28.37 -32.19 1.59
C LEU A 516 27.67 -33.54 1.85
N THR A 517 28.07 -34.25 2.91
CA THR A 517 27.45 -35.49 3.39
C THR A 517 26.58 -35.27 4.64
N TYR A 518 26.00 -34.07 4.81
CA TYR A 518 25.00 -33.82 5.84
C TYR A 518 23.81 -34.77 5.66
N ALA A 519 23.29 -35.31 6.76
CA ALA A 519 22.11 -36.17 6.79
C ALA A 519 21.23 -35.80 8.00
N THR A 520 19.91 -35.84 7.84
CA THR A 520 18.95 -35.70 8.95
C THR A 520 18.85 -36.99 9.78
N GLU A 521 18.70 -36.86 11.09
CA GLU A 521 18.53 -37.98 12.03
C GLU A 521 17.09 -38.04 12.57
N GLY A 522 16.52 -39.25 12.69
CA GLY A 522 15.15 -39.44 13.17
C GLY A 522 14.49 -40.74 12.72
N PRO A 523 13.14 -40.89 12.83
CA PRO A 523 12.40 -42.04 12.34
C PRO A 523 12.50 -42.20 10.81
N ALA A 524 12.31 -43.43 10.33
CA ALA A 524 12.40 -43.76 8.90
C ALA A 524 11.13 -43.40 8.09
N ASP A 525 10.01 -43.11 8.76
CA ASP A 525 8.74 -42.67 8.16
C ASP A 525 8.10 -41.56 9.00
N THR A 526 7.12 -40.84 8.44
CA THR A 526 6.29 -39.87 9.17
C THR A 526 4.80 -40.19 9.16
N PHE A 527 4.38 -41.32 8.58
CA PHE A 527 2.98 -41.61 8.29
C PHE A 527 2.13 -41.80 9.57
N GLY A 528 2.79 -42.23 10.66
CA GLY A 528 2.22 -42.26 12.00
C GLY A 528 1.97 -40.88 12.63
N ILE A 529 2.58 -39.80 12.11
CA ILE A 529 2.35 -38.44 12.60
C ILE A 529 1.09 -37.86 11.92
N LYS A 530 0.02 -37.76 12.69
CA LYS A 530 -1.31 -37.32 12.26
C LYS A 530 -1.57 -35.87 12.70
N ASN A 531 -2.37 -35.14 11.92
CA ASN A 531 -2.69 -33.72 12.13
C ASN A 531 -4.20 -33.52 12.42
N GLU A 532 -4.56 -32.50 13.19
CA GLU A 532 -5.98 -32.15 13.43
C GLU A 532 -6.63 -31.59 12.17
N ILE A 533 -7.90 -31.94 11.92
CA ILE A 533 -8.66 -31.41 10.78
C ILE A 533 -8.97 -29.92 11.04
N PRO A 534 -8.52 -28.99 10.17
CA PRO A 534 -8.78 -27.56 10.33
C PRO A 534 -10.25 -27.22 10.09
N PRO A 535 -10.71 -26.02 10.52
CA PRO A 535 -12.05 -25.54 10.17
C PRO A 535 -12.23 -25.45 8.65
N GLN A 536 -13.49 -25.45 8.22
CA GLN A 536 -13.82 -25.13 6.83
C GLN A 536 -13.61 -23.62 6.58
N TYR A 537 -13.17 -23.25 5.39
CA TYR A 537 -13.03 -21.85 4.98
C TYR A 537 -14.39 -21.13 4.86
N GLU A 538 -14.36 -19.79 4.83
CA GLU A 538 -15.59 -19.00 4.62
C GLU A 538 -16.00 -19.01 3.14
N ASP A 539 -17.29 -19.21 2.89
CA ASP A 539 -17.86 -19.44 1.56
C ASP A 539 -18.62 -18.21 1.00
N PHE A 540 -18.36 -17.86 -0.26
CA PHE A 540 -18.99 -16.77 -1.00
C PHE A 540 -18.92 -16.98 -2.52
N CYS A 541 -20.02 -16.71 -3.22
CA CYS A 541 -20.06 -16.75 -4.69
C CYS A 541 -19.25 -15.60 -5.29
N TYR A 542 -18.15 -15.93 -5.98
CA TYR A 542 -17.26 -15.00 -6.67
C TYR A 542 -17.50 -15.05 -8.18
N VAL A 543 -18.19 -14.06 -8.73
CA VAL A 543 -18.89 -14.16 -10.02
C VAL A 543 -17.98 -14.32 -11.25
N LEU A 544 -16.68 -14.01 -11.12
CA LEU A 544 -15.69 -14.25 -12.18
C LEU A 544 -15.27 -15.73 -12.31
N ASP A 545 -15.52 -16.52 -11.25
CA ASP A 545 -15.48 -17.98 -11.23
C ASP A 545 -16.80 -18.57 -10.69
N PRO A 546 -17.82 -18.73 -11.57
CA PRO A 546 -19.13 -19.25 -11.18
C PRO A 546 -19.15 -20.68 -10.62
N SER A 547 -18.03 -21.41 -10.59
CA SER A 547 -17.95 -22.71 -9.87
C SER A 547 -18.08 -22.55 -8.35
N THR A 548 -17.77 -21.35 -7.84
CA THR A 548 -17.91 -20.94 -6.43
C THR A 548 -19.35 -20.59 -6.02
N CYS A 549 -20.31 -20.70 -6.94
CA CYS A 549 -21.68 -20.22 -6.76
C CYS A 549 -22.70 -21.36 -6.74
N SER A 550 -23.61 -21.35 -5.77
CA SER A 550 -24.73 -22.29 -5.72
C SER A 550 -25.72 -22.08 -6.88
N ASP A 551 -26.54 -23.11 -7.21
CA ASP A 551 -27.51 -23.05 -8.32
C ASP A 551 -28.42 -21.81 -8.27
N GLU A 552 -28.91 -21.43 -7.08
CA GLU A 552 -29.76 -20.25 -6.88
C GLU A 552 -29.02 -18.94 -7.22
N GLN A 553 -27.73 -18.88 -6.91
CA GLN A 553 -26.86 -17.74 -7.22
C GLN A 553 -26.50 -17.71 -8.70
N VAL A 554 -26.26 -18.86 -9.33
CA VAL A 554 -26.06 -18.99 -10.78
C VAL A 554 -27.32 -18.57 -11.56
N ASP A 555 -28.52 -18.92 -11.08
CA ASP A 555 -29.78 -18.43 -11.66
C ASP A 555 -29.97 -16.92 -11.41
N ALA A 556 -29.55 -16.38 -10.26
CA ALA A 556 -29.57 -14.94 -10.00
C ALA A 556 -28.62 -14.14 -10.92
N LEU A 557 -27.45 -14.70 -11.27
CA LEU A 557 -26.55 -14.16 -12.31
C LEU A 557 -27.21 -14.21 -13.69
N ARG A 558 -27.78 -15.37 -14.04
CA ARG A 558 -28.41 -15.64 -15.35
C ARG A 558 -29.62 -14.73 -15.61
N ASN A 559 -30.41 -14.46 -14.59
CA ASN A 559 -31.59 -13.59 -14.65
C ASN A 559 -31.27 -12.10 -14.45
N GLY A 560 -30.02 -11.75 -14.09
CA GLY A 560 -29.62 -10.37 -13.80
C GLY A 560 -30.25 -9.78 -12.53
N THR A 561 -30.71 -10.64 -11.61
CA THR A 561 -31.38 -10.26 -10.36
C THR A 561 -30.44 -10.25 -9.15
N GLY A 562 -29.24 -10.82 -9.26
CA GLY A 562 -28.27 -10.87 -8.17
C GLY A 562 -27.62 -9.51 -7.90
N ILE A 563 -27.47 -9.14 -6.62
CA ILE A 563 -26.72 -7.97 -6.19
C ILE A 563 -25.25 -8.36 -6.03
N ILE A 564 -24.38 -7.73 -6.82
CA ILE A 564 -22.95 -8.02 -6.87
C ILE A 564 -22.19 -6.76 -6.42
N LYS A 565 -21.20 -6.93 -5.55
CA LYS A 565 -20.24 -5.89 -5.16
C LYS A 565 -18.83 -6.48 -5.21
N ASP A 566 -17.90 -5.79 -5.84
CA ASP A 566 -16.48 -6.20 -5.94
C ASP A 566 -16.29 -7.64 -6.45
N TYR A 567 -17.12 -8.03 -7.43
CA TYR A 567 -17.26 -9.39 -7.99
C TYR A 567 -17.75 -10.47 -7.00
N ILE A 568 -18.13 -10.13 -5.76
CA ILE A 568 -18.77 -11.04 -4.80
C ILE A 568 -20.29 -10.85 -4.85
N MET A 569 -21.06 -11.95 -4.84
CA MET A 569 -22.52 -11.89 -4.73
C MET A 569 -22.96 -11.66 -3.28
N ILE A 570 -23.75 -10.60 -3.07
CA ILE A 570 -24.31 -10.21 -1.78
C ILE A 570 -25.73 -10.77 -1.62
N GLU A 571 -26.54 -10.73 -2.67
CA GLU A 571 -27.90 -11.31 -2.70
C GLU A 571 -28.14 -12.08 -4.01
N PRO A 572 -28.66 -13.32 -3.98
CA PRO A 572 -28.84 -14.16 -2.79
C PRO A 572 -27.50 -14.52 -2.12
N ALA A 573 -27.46 -14.43 -0.80
CA ALA A 573 -26.30 -14.79 0.01
C ALA A 573 -26.06 -16.31 -0.03
N SER A 574 -24.80 -16.76 0.17
CA SER A 574 -24.54 -18.21 0.17
C SER A 574 -25.32 -18.93 1.27
N GLN A 575 -25.86 -20.10 0.91
CA GLN A 575 -26.63 -20.95 1.80
C GLN A 575 -25.86 -22.21 2.22
N GLN A 576 -24.66 -22.50 1.69
CA GLN A 576 -24.00 -23.80 1.88
C GLN A 576 -23.62 -24.08 3.34
N GLY A 577 -23.29 -23.05 4.13
CA GLY A 577 -23.13 -23.17 5.59
C GLY A 577 -24.39 -23.65 6.34
N THR A 578 -25.59 -23.48 5.77
CA THR A 578 -26.86 -23.91 6.43
C THR A 578 -27.11 -25.41 6.36
N ALA A 579 -26.51 -26.12 5.40
CA ALA A 579 -26.63 -27.57 5.26
C ALA A 579 -26.01 -28.33 6.45
N ILE A 580 -24.97 -27.76 7.08
CA ILE A 580 -24.35 -28.28 8.32
C ILE A 580 -24.72 -27.40 9.52
N GLY A 581 -26.01 -27.06 9.64
CA GLY A 581 -26.62 -26.59 10.89
C GLY A 581 -26.33 -25.16 11.33
N LEU A 582 -25.40 -24.44 10.68
CA LEU A 582 -25.17 -23.01 10.91
C LEU A 582 -26.27 -22.19 10.25
N LYS A 583 -27.38 -22.03 10.98
CA LYS A 583 -28.49 -21.16 10.58
C LYS A 583 -27.99 -19.73 10.42
N ALA A 584 -28.08 -19.18 9.20
CA ALA A 584 -28.04 -17.75 8.94
C ALA A 584 -29.10 -17.05 9.80
N ARG A 585 -28.66 -16.46 10.93
CA ARG A 585 -29.51 -15.76 11.90
C ARG A 585 -28.75 -14.61 12.56
N ASP A 586 -29.09 -13.42 12.12
CA ASP A 586 -28.85 -12.15 12.79
C ASP A 586 -27.38 -11.87 13.19
N MET A 587 -26.63 -11.09 12.38
CA MET A 587 -25.49 -10.31 12.91
C MET A 587 -25.94 -9.11 13.82
N LYS A 588 -27.13 -9.20 14.43
CA LYS A 588 -27.43 -8.46 15.65
C LYS A 588 -26.68 -9.12 16.80
N LYS A 589 -25.67 -8.43 17.34
CA LYS A 589 -24.84 -8.82 18.49
C LYS A 589 -25.68 -9.35 19.66
N ARG A 590 -25.91 -10.67 19.74
CA ARG A 590 -26.62 -11.32 20.84
C ARG A 590 -25.78 -11.26 22.11
N LYS A 591 -26.21 -10.49 23.10
CA LYS A 591 -25.65 -10.53 24.45
C LYS A 591 -25.90 -11.91 25.07
N CYS A 592 -24.91 -12.45 25.76
CA CYS A 592 -25.04 -13.71 26.51
C CYS A 592 -26.09 -13.57 27.62
N ASN A 593 -27.12 -14.43 27.62
CA ASN A 593 -28.18 -14.47 28.64
C ASN A 593 -27.77 -15.23 29.92
N LYS A 594 -26.64 -15.95 29.91
CA LYS A 594 -26.08 -16.73 31.02
C LYS A 594 -26.90 -17.92 31.53
N GLU A 595 -27.97 -18.31 30.82
CA GLU A 595 -28.73 -19.54 31.10
C GLU A 595 -28.24 -20.74 30.25
N ILE A 596 -27.42 -20.48 29.23
CA ILE A 596 -26.82 -21.47 28.33
C ILE A 596 -25.30 -21.21 28.26
N PRO A 597 -24.43 -22.23 28.42
CA PRO A 597 -22.98 -22.06 28.30
C PRO A 597 -22.58 -21.53 26.92
N CYS A 598 -21.66 -20.56 26.88
CA CYS A 598 -21.15 -20.01 25.63
C CYS A 598 -20.03 -20.89 25.03
N ALA A 599 -19.76 -20.73 23.73
CA ALA A 599 -18.76 -21.49 22.98
C ALA A 599 -17.29 -21.34 23.45
N ARG A 600 -17.03 -20.49 24.46
CA ARG A 600 -15.75 -20.43 25.20
C ARG A 600 -15.80 -21.28 26.47
N CYS A 601 -16.88 -21.21 27.26
CA CYS A 601 -17.03 -22.02 28.47
C CYS A 601 -17.09 -23.51 28.13
N SER A 602 -17.91 -23.90 27.14
CA SER A 602 -18.03 -25.30 26.70
C SER A 602 -16.72 -25.89 26.19
N ARG A 603 -15.90 -25.09 25.48
CA ARG A 603 -14.60 -25.49 24.92
C ARG A 603 -13.52 -25.67 26.00
N LEU A 604 -13.69 -25.04 27.15
CA LEU A 604 -12.76 -25.09 28.28
C LEU A 604 -13.26 -26.00 29.43
N GLY A 605 -14.41 -26.67 29.26
CA GLY A 605 -15.03 -27.49 30.30
C GLY A 605 -15.53 -26.71 31.54
N LEU A 606 -15.71 -25.39 31.42
CA LEU A 606 -16.02 -24.51 32.55
C LEU A 606 -17.52 -24.32 32.75
N HIS A 607 -17.96 -24.38 34.00
CA HIS A 607 -19.34 -24.06 34.38
C HIS A 607 -19.60 -22.55 34.26
N CYS A 608 -20.76 -22.15 33.74
CA CYS A 608 -21.00 -20.79 33.24
C CYS A 608 -21.57 -19.83 34.30
N ASP A 609 -21.03 -19.88 35.52
CA ASP A 609 -21.59 -19.17 36.67
C ASP A 609 -21.10 -17.71 36.82
N ARG A 610 -21.86 -16.91 37.57
CA ARG A 610 -21.57 -15.49 37.80
C ARG A 610 -20.68 -15.31 39.03
N GLU A 611 -19.38 -15.48 38.85
CA GLU A 611 -18.42 -15.18 39.91
C GLU A 611 -18.40 -13.68 40.27
N VAL A 612 -18.25 -13.38 41.56
CA VAL A 612 -18.09 -12.03 42.12
C VAL A 612 -16.94 -12.09 43.12
N VAL A 613 -15.80 -11.51 42.76
CA VAL A 613 -14.55 -11.58 43.55
C VAL A 613 -14.03 -10.18 43.83
N HIS A 614 -13.68 -9.92 45.09
CA HIS A 614 -13.03 -8.67 45.52
C HIS A 614 -11.55 -8.90 45.86
N LEU A 615 -10.69 -8.04 45.31
CA LEU A 615 -9.43 -7.50 45.88
C LEU A 615 -8.46 -8.43 46.65
N ARG A 616 -7.20 -8.49 46.17
CA ARG A 616 -6.01 -8.08 46.97
C ARG A 616 -4.73 -7.88 46.14
N ARG A 617 -3.72 -7.25 46.76
CA ARG A 617 -2.46 -6.75 46.15
C ARG A 617 -1.22 -7.61 46.52
N ASN A 618 -0.19 -7.51 45.66
CA ASN A 618 1.27 -7.65 45.89
C ASN A 618 1.98 -9.02 45.93
N ALA A 619 3.26 -8.97 45.49
CA ALA A 619 4.34 -9.98 45.51
C ALA A 619 4.16 -11.19 44.54
N VAL A 620 5.15 -11.69 43.79
CA VAL A 620 6.61 -11.39 43.62
C VAL A 620 6.93 -11.37 42.11
N ARG A 621 7.89 -10.56 41.61
CA ARG A 621 8.09 -10.35 40.15
C ARG A 621 9.41 -10.82 39.48
N HIS A 622 10.45 -11.21 40.23
CA HIS A 622 11.78 -11.55 39.65
C HIS A 622 12.30 -12.97 39.96
N SER A 623 11.44 -13.88 40.40
CA SER A 623 11.85 -15.24 40.84
C SER A 623 12.49 -16.08 39.72
N ALA A 624 11.98 -16.00 38.48
CA ALA A 624 12.54 -16.72 37.34
C ALA A 624 13.89 -16.13 36.87
N GLU A 625 13.99 -14.80 36.80
CA GLU A 625 15.19 -14.06 36.40
C GLU A 625 16.35 -14.33 37.37
N ILE A 626 16.08 -14.31 38.68
CA ILE A 626 17.05 -14.67 39.74
C ILE A 626 17.51 -16.13 39.61
N GLY A 627 16.61 -17.07 39.31
CA GLY A 627 16.94 -18.48 39.14
C GLY A 627 17.86 -18.75 37.94
N PHE A 628 17.59 -18.08 36.81
CA PHE A 628 18.44 -18.13 35.62
C PHE A 628 19.85 -17.58 35.92
N LEU A 629 19.94 -16.40 36.54
CA LEU A 629 21.21 -15.74 36.82
C LEU A 629 22.07 -16.49 37.86
N GLU A 630 21.49 -17.12 38.88
CA GLU A 630 22.28 -17.97 39.80
C GLU A 630 22.83 -19.22 39.11
N THR A 631 22.07 -19.80 38.18
CA THR A 631 22.53 -20.92 37.34
C THR A 631 23.68 -20.48 36.42
N LEU A 632 23.54 -19.33 35.76
CA LEU A 632 24.57 -18.76 34.89
C LEU A 632 25.86 -18.43 35.66
N ARG A 633 25.76 -17.85 36.86
CA ARG A 633 26.91 -17.58 37.75
C ARG A 633 27.63 -18.88 38.13
N SER A 634 26.89 -19.95 38.45
CA SER A 634 27.46 -21.25 38.77
C SER A 634 28.32 -21.81 37.63
N THR A 635 27.82 -21.72 36.39
CA THR A 635 28.55 -22.17 35.20
C THR A 635 29.81 -21.33 34.95
N LEU A 636 29.71 -20.00 35.04
CA LEU A 636 30.84 -19.07 34.84
C LEU A 636 31.93 -19.18 35.92
N GLN A 637 31.59 -19.70 37.11
CA GLN A 637 32.56 -19.97 38.17
C GLN A 637 33.30 -21.32 38.00
N SER A 638 32.91 -22.17 37.04
CA SER A 638 33.50 -23.51 36.85
C SER A 638 34.58 -23.58 35.76
N THR A 639 34.71 -22.56 34.92
CA THR A 639 35.65 -22.48 33.79
C THR A 639 36.70 -21.38 33.98
N ASP A 640 37.93 -21.74 34.36
CA ASP A 640 38.99 -20.76 34.64
C ASP A 640 39.79 -20.38 33.38
N PRO A 641 39.43 -19.25 32.74
CA PRO A 641 40.38 -18.13 32.70
C PRO A 641 39.81 -16.85 33.34
N ALA A 642 40.69 -15.86 33.57
CA ALA A 642 40.36 -14.63 34.31
C ALA A 642 39.17 -13.80 33.77
N SER A 643 38.79 -13.95 32.51
CA SER A 643 37.60 -13.32 31.91
C SER A 643 36.29 -13.86 32.47
N ALA A 644 36.20 -15.17 32.74
CA ALA A 644 34.99 -15.82 33.25
C ALA A 644 34.64 -15.34 34.67
N ARG A 645 35.65 -15.09 35.51
CA ARG A 645 35.48 -14.53 36.86
C ARG A 645 34.83 -13.15 36.81
N ARG A 646 35.29 -12.27 35.91
CA ARG A 646 34.70 -10.93 35.70
C ARG A 646 33.22 -10.99 35.27
N ALA A 647 32.86 -11.97 34.45
CA ALA A 647 31.47 -12.20 34.07
C ALA A 647 30.63 -12.73 35.24
N ALA A 648 31.17 -13.67 36.04
CA ALA A 648 30.51 -14.16 37.25
C ALA A 648 30.29 -13.06 38.30
N ASP A 649 31.24 -12.13 38.45
CA ASP A 649 31.15 -10.97 39.34
C ASP A 649 30.06 -9.98 38.87
N LEU A 650 29.94 -9.72 37.55
CA LEU A 650 28.88 -8.90 36.98
C LEU A 650 27.48 -9.55 37.12
N VAL A 651 27.38 -10.88 36.95
CA VAL A 651 26.13 -11.61 37.20
C VAL A 651 25.79 -11.62 38.70
N ALA A 652 26.79 -11.67 39.59
CA ALA A 652 26.57 -11.52 41.03
C ALA A 652 26.06 -10.11 41.39
N ALA A 653 26.66 -9.05 40.84
CA ALA A 653 26.19 -7.68 41.01
C ALA A 653 24.75 -7.50 40.48
N ARG A 654 24.42 -8.04 39.29
CA ARG A 654 23.05 -7.99 38.75
C ARG A 654 22.05 -8.80 39.60
N LEU A 655 22.48 -9.89 40.22
CA LEU A 655 21.68 -10.62 41.21
C LEU A 655 21.43 -9.80 42.48
N GLU A 656 22.40 -9.00 42.93
CA GLU A 656 22.18 -8.05 44.03
C GLU A 656 21.27 -6.90 43.59
N ASP A 657 21.44 -6.31 42.40
CA ASP A 657 20.55 -5.28 41.85
C ASP A 657 19.09 -5.77 41.71
N LEU A 658 18.87 -7.04 41.33
CA LEU A 658 17.53 -7.64 41.23
C LEU A 658 16.97 -8.09 42.59
N ARG A 659 17.82 -8.26 43.60
CA ARG A 659 17.42 -8.54 44.99
C ARG A 659 17.26 -7.26 45.83
N SER A 660 17.75 -6.10 45.36
CA SER A 660 17.75 -4.81 46.07
C SER A 660 16.99 -3.68 45.35
N GLY A 661 17.07 -3.59 44.02
CA GLY A 661 16.15 -2.82 43.15
C GLY A 661 16.69 -1.58 42.42
N SER A 662 17.96 -1.50 41.97
CA SER A 662 18.51 -0.25 41.37
C SER A 662 19.75 -0.39 40.44
N GLY A 663 19.77 0.21 39.23
CA GLY A 663 20.98 0.32 38.35
C GLY A 663 20.74 0.90 36.92
N GLN A 664 21.76 1.47 36.23
CA GLN A 664 21.65 2.26 34.96
C GLN A 664 22.89 2.22 33.96
N LEU A 665 22.61 2.32 32.63
CA LEU A 665 23.33 2.98 31.47
C LEU A 665 24.80 2.67 31.00
N THR A 666 25.06 2.67 29.66
CA THR A 666 26.14 3.36 28.83
C THR A 666 26.47 2.72 27.42
N GLU A 667 27.29 3.36 26.55
CA GLU A 667 27.26 3.34 25.04
C GLU A 667 28.65 3.59 24.29
N SER A 668 28.78 3.44 22.94
CA SER A 668 29.93 3.94 22.07
C SER A 668 29.72 3.90 20.50
N THR A 669 30.78 4.09 19.65
CA THR A 669 30.81 4.58 18.21
C THR A 669 31.55 3.66 17.16
N GLN A 670 31.91 3.93 15.86
CA GLN A 670 32.18 5.15 15.01
C GLN A 670 32.18 4.89 13.43
N THR A 671 32.88 5.68 12.56
CA THR A 671 32.60 5.89 11.08
C THR A 671 33.82 6.16 10.11
N ALA A 672 33.64 6.16 8.76
CA ALA A 672 34.54 6.71 7.68
C ALA A 672 33.88 6.87 6.25
N ASN A 673 34.49 7.60 5.28
CA ASN A 673 33.86 8.17 4.03
C ASN A 673 34.56 7.94 2.64
N LEU A 674 33.91 8.37 1.53
CA LEU A 674 34.28 8.31 0.08
C LEU A 674 34.65 9.68 -0.59
N VAL A 675 34.96 9.72 -1.91
CA VAL A 675 35.32 10.91 -2.75
C VAL A 675 34.83 10.81 -4.23
N GLU A 676 34.51 11.96 -4.87
CA GLU A 676 34.03 12.24 -6.26
C GLU A 676 35.17 12.48 -7.32
N PRO A 677 35.05 13.05 -8.58
CA PRO A 677 33.91 13.65 -9.36
C PRO A 677 33.86 13.37 -10.92
N GLY A 678 32.92 13.99 -11.67
CA GLY A 678 33.05 14.25 -13.14
C GLY A 678 31.75 14.48 -13.95
N SER A 679 31.75 15.34 -15.00
CA SER A 679 30.51 15.77 -15.73
C SER A 679 30.70 16.27 -17.19
N GLY A 680 29.68 16.12 -18.07
CA GLY A 680 29.32 17.17 -19.07
C GLY A 680 28.87 16.77 -20.51
N LEU A 681 27.69 17.31 -20.92
CA LEU A 681 27.25 17.74 -22.28
C LEU A 681 27.04 16.64 -23.37
N GLU A 682 26.19 16.79 -24.42
CA GLU A 682 25.25 17.86 -24.87
C GLU A 682 24.03 17.27 -25.66
N ASP A 683 23.16 18.12 -26.22
CA ASP A 683 21.77 17.81 -26.68
C ASP A 683 21.52 18.04 -28.20
N ASP A 684 20.52 17.35 -28.81
CA ASP A 684 19.86 17.76 -30.08
C ASP A 684 18.48 17.07 -30.26
N SER A 685 17.63 17.64 -31.12
CA SER A 685 16.17 17.54 -31.05
C SER A 685 15.46 17.14 -32.36
N GLY A 686 14.23 16.63 -32.25
CA GLY A 686 13.35 16.35 -33.39
C GLY A 686 11.87 16.38 -32.98
N GLN A 687 11.04 17.10 -33.76
CA GLN A 687 9.60 17.27 -33.54
C GLN A 687 8.80 16.41 -34.51
N ASP A 688 7.61 15.97 -34.09
CA ASP A 688 6.48 15.69 -35.00
C ASP A 688 5.14 15.82 -34.23
N GLU A 689 4.12 16.39 -34.87
CA GLU A 689 2.79 16.63 -34.27
C GLU A 689 1.73 15.65 -34.79
N VAL A 690 0.95 15.02 -33.89
CA VAL A 690 -0.34 14.38 -34.26
C VAL A 690 -1.41 14.63 -33.18
N THR A 691 -2.44 15.39 -33.55
CA THR A 691 -3.69 15.55 -32.78
C THR A 691 -4.61 14.33 -32.96
N GLY A 692 -5.41 13.87 -31.98
CA GLY A 692 -5.53 14.28 -30.58
C GLY A 692 -6.84 13.76 -29.96
N SER A 693 -6.79 13.12 -28.78
CA SER A 693 -7.99 12.59 -28.10
C SER A 693 -7.84 12.41 -26.56
N GLN A 694 -7.04 13.25 -25.89
CA GLN A 694 -6.77 13.16 -24.43
C GLN A 694 -6.86 14.53 -23.71
N SER A 695 -7.90 15.32 -23.99
CA SER A 695 -8.01 16.71 -23.48
C SER A 695 -9.04 16.92 -22.34
N LYS A 696 -9.94 15.97 -22.06
CA LYS A 696 -11.17 16.23 -21.28
C LYS A 696 -11.12 15.99 -19.75
N THR A 697 -9.94 15.83 -19.15
CA THR A 697 -9.79 15.60 -17.68
C THR A 697 -8.71 16.45 -17.00
N ARG A 698 -8.06 17.40 -17.67
CA ARG A 698 -7.00 18.23 -17.08
C ARG A 698 -7.47 19.39 -16.18
N SER A 699 -8.76 19.73 -16.20
CA SER A 699 -9.23 21.07 -15.82
C SER A 699 -9.57 21.32 -14.34
N SER A 700 -9.59 20.31 -13.46
CA SER A 700 -10.04 20.49 -12.05
C SER A 700 -8.95 20.93 -11.07
N LEU A 701 -7.66 20.86 -11.43
CA LEU A 701 -6.53 21.03 -10.50
C LEU A 701 -5.83 22.40 -10.57
N THR A 702 -6.29 23.28 -11.45
CA THR A 702 -5.65 24.59 -11.74
C THR A 702 -5.54 25.47 -10.49
N VAL A 703 -6.61 25.54 -9.68
CA VAL A 703 -6.64 26.35 -8.44
C VAL A 703 -5.72 25.74 -7.37
N THR A 704 -5.73 24.42 -7.22
CA THR A 704 -4.82 23.67 -6.31
C THR A 704 -3.35 23.94 -6.65
N ALA A 705 -3.00 23.97 -7.93
CA ALA A 705 -1.63 24.27 -8.37
C ALA A 705 -1.23 25.73 -8.09
N LEU A 706 -2.13 26.69 -8.34
CA LEU A 706 -1.92 28.12 -8.05
C LEU A 706 -1.67 28.36 -6.55
N GLU A 707 -2.50 27.79 -5.69
CA GLU A 707 -2.35 27.89 -4.23
C GLU A 707 -1.09 27.18 -3.73
N HIS A 708 -0.78 25.98 -4.22
CA HIS A 708 0.44 25.28 -3.83
C HIS A 708 1.71 26.08 -4.18
N MET A 709 1.74 26.80 -5.31
CA MET A 709 2.82 27.75 -5.58
C MET A 709 2.86 28.90 -4.58
N ALA A 710 1.71 29.49 -4.21
CA ALA A 710 1.64 30.53 -3.18
C ALA A 710 2.13 30.02 -1.81
N TRP A 711 1.75 28.79 -1.44
CA TRP A 711 2.11 28.16 -0.17
C TRP A 711 3.53 27.60 -0.15
N GLY A 712 4.19 27.46 -1.30
CA GLY A 712 5.53 26.85 -1.42
C GLY A 712 5.53 25.32 -1.41
N ARG A 713 4.40 24.66 -1.67
CA ARG A 713 4.35 23.21 -1.89
C ARG A 713 4.67 22.88 -3.34
N SER A 714 5.49 21.85 -3.55
CA SER A 714 5.89 21.43 -4.90
C SER A 714 4.83 20.52 -5.51
N TYR A 715 3.83 21.10 -6.20
CA TYR A 715 2.78 20.32 -6.87
C TYR A 715 3.27 19.75 -8.21
N GLY A 716 3.59 18.46 -8.22
CA GLY A 716 3.99 17.73 -9.42
C GLY A 716 2.79 17.04 -10.08
N ASN A 717 2.35 17.54 -11.24
CA ASN A 717 1.38 16.83 -12.11
C ASN A 717 2.00 15.59 -12.80
N CYS A 718 3.09 15.06 -12.27
CA CYS A 718 3.88 13.98 -12.83
C CYS A 718 4.74 13.35 -11.73
N TYR A 719 4.98 12.04 -11.81
CA TYR A 719 6.00 11.36 -11.02
C TYR A 719 7.37 12.06 -11.19
N PRO A 720 8.24 12.12 -10.17
CA PRO A 720 9.59 12.69 -10.27
C PRO A 720 10.52 11.80 -11.12
N HIS A 721 10.31 11.82 -12.44
CA HIS A 721 11.13 11.12 -13.42
C HIS A 721 12.56 11.71 -13.46
N LEU A 722 13.57 10.83 -13.45
CA LEU A 722 15.00 11.18 -13.52
C LEU A 722 15.39 12.02 -14.77
N HIS A 723 14.52 12.07 -15.78
CA HIS A 723 14.74 12.72 -17.07
C HIS A 723 13.56 13.64 -17.48
N CYS A 724 12.69 14.09 -16.56
CA CYS A 724 11.69 15.10 -16.89
C CYS A 724 11.95 16.47 -16.24
N ASN A 725 12.05 17.49 -17.10
CA ASN A 725 11.98 18.92 -16.74
C ASN A 725 10.70 19.33 -15.96
N CYS A 726 9.73 18.42 -15.81
CA CYS A 726 8.66 18.42 -14.81
C CYS A 726 9.14 18.94 -13.42
N HIS A 727 10.31 18.49 -12.99
CA HIS A 727 10.96 18.86 -11.72
C HIS A 727 12.41 19.37 -11.86
N GLN A 728 13.10 19.11 -12.98
CA GLN A 728 14.54 19.40 -13.14
C GLN A 728 14.93 20.88 -13.30
N ARG A 729 13.97 21.84 -13.23
CA ARG A 729 14.31 23.26 -12.98
C ARG A 729 14.76 23.56 -11.54
N ARG A 730 14.82 22.55 -10.66
CA ARG A 730 15.78 22.53 -9.55
C ARG A 730 17.20 22.25 -10.06
N ASP A 731 17.80 23.28 -10.66
CA ASP A 731 19.24 23.31 -10.94
C ASP A 731 20.00 23.14 -9.60
N PRO A 732 20.99 22.22 -9.50
CA PRO A 732 21.76 21.98 -8.28
C PRO A 732 22.67 23.15 -7.87
N THR A 733 22.74 24.22 -8.66
CA THR A 733 23.30 25.52 -8.26
C THR A 733 22.23 26.48 -7.71
N ILE A 734 20.99 26.44 -8.22
CA ILE A 734 19.85 27.26 -7.74
C ILE A 734 19.33 26.78 -6.37
N THR A 735 19.66 25.58 -5.93
CA THR A 735 19.53 25.16 -4.51
C THR A 735 20.40 25.97 -3.54
N THR A 736 21.23 26.91 -4.02
CA THR A 736 21.88 27.95 -3.21
C THR A 736 21.22 29.34 -3.29
N SER A 737 20.20 29.53 -4.14
CA SER A 737 19.65 30.86 -4.48
C SER A 737 18.12 30.96 -4.56
N THR A 738 17.38 30.03 -3.94
CA THR A 738 15.97 30.25 -3.56
C THR A 738 15.78 29.88 -2.10
N THR A 739 15.47 30.88 -1.27
CA THR A 739 15.62 30.88 0.19
C THR A 739 17.06 30.64 0.66
N GLY A 740 17.88 31.68 0.53
CA GLY A 740 19.23 31.75 1.13
C GLY A 740 19.21 31.82 2.66
N LEU A 741 18.79 30.73 3.34
CA LEU A 741 18.91 30.57 4.80
C LEU A 741 19.11 29.11 5.26
N SER A 742 19.38 28.17 4.34
CA SER A 742 19.86 26.83 4.69
C SER A 742 21.36 26.88 5.03
N PRO A 743 21.79 26.43 6.22
CA PRO A 743 23.16 25.94 6.40
C PRO A 743 23.40 24.78 5.41
N PRO A 744 24.63 24.59 4.90
CA PRO A 744 24.92 23.40 4.11
C PRO A 744 24.71 22.14 4.96
N LEU A 745 24.18 21.07 4.36
CA LEU A 745 24.09 19.73 4.96
C LEU A 745 25.46 19.02 5.02
N GLY A 746 26.52 19.78 5.33
CA GLY A 746 27.66 19.20 6.03
C GLY A 746 27.20 18.80 7.43
N LEU A 747 27.73 17.68 7.94
CA LEU A 747 27.45 17.16 9.28
C LEU A 747 27.49 18.30 10.32
N PRO A 748 26.39 18.59 11.04
CA PRO A 748 26.42 19.55 12.13
C PRO A 748 27.36 19.03 13.21
N ASP A 749 28.49 19.73 13.41
CA ASP A 749 29.44 19.41 14.48
C ASP A 749 28.68 19.37 15.81
N HIS A 750 28.76 18.24 16.52
CA HIS A 750 27.74 17.76 17.47
C HIS A 750 27.64 18.63 18.75
N THR A 751 27.07 19.81 18.57
CA THR A 751 26.86 20.85 19.56
C THR A 751 25.35 20.96 19.84
N ALA A 752 25.00 21.05 21.13
CA ALA A 752 23.62 21.25 21.55
C ALA A 752 23.08 22.58 20.96
N PRO A 753 21.77 22.70 20.68
CA PRO A 753 21.18 23.96 20.28
C PRO A 753 21.49 25.00 21.36
N SER A 754 22.23 26.05 21.00
CA SER A 754 22.65 27.04 22.00
C SER A 754 21.40 27.73 22.54
N LEU A 755 21.16 27.65 23.85
CA LEU A 755 20.05 28.34 24.50
C LEU A 755 20.14 29.88 24.33
N ALA A 756 21.28 30.41 23.89
CA ALA A 756 21.45 31.81 23.50
C ALA A 756 20.79 32.19 22.15
N LEU A 757 20.21 31.21 21.42
CA LEU A 757 19.33 31.46 20.27
C LEU A 757 17.88 31.73 20.68
N LEU A 758 17.49 31.38 21.90
CA LEU A 758 16.19 31.74 22.46
C LEU A 758 16.21 33.20 22.93
N PRO A 759 15.09 33.95 22.81
CA PRO A 759 15.02 35.33 23.24
C PRO A 759 15.22 35.47 24.75
N GLU A 760 15.76 36.62 25.17
CA GLU A 760 15.87 36.95 26.60
C GLU A 760 14.52 36.84 27.31
N ARG A 761 14.57 36.43 28.59
CA ARG A 761 13.39 36.16 29.43
C ARG A 761 12.29 37.21 29.30
N ALA A 762 12.61 38.50 29.36
CA ALA A 762 11.61 39.57 29.30
C ALA A 762 10.84 39.61 27.96
N THR A 763 11.52 39.34 26.84
CA THR A 763 10.88 39.22 25.53
C THR A 763 10.08 37.93 25.42
N ALA A 764 10.60 36.82 25.97
CA ALA A 764 9.89 35.55 25.99
C ALA A 764 8.61 35.56 26.85
N GLU A 765 8.64 36.25 28.01
CA GLU A 765 7.48 36.47 28.87
C GLU A 765 6.37 37.23 28.12
N ILE A 766 6.71 38.32 27.43
CA ILE A 766 5.76 39.12 26.64
C ILE A 766 5.18 38.30 25.47
N LEU A 767 6.03 37.59 24.71
CA LEU A 767 5.58 36.77 23.58
C LEU A 767 4.65 35.64 24.03
N ILE A 768 4.92 34.99 25.17
CA ILE A 768 4.07 33.91 25.68
C ILE A 768 2.75 34.46 26.24
N SER A 769 2.73 35.59 26.95
CA SER A 769 1.48 36.26 27.32
C SER A 769 0.62 36.57 26.09
N PHE A 770 1.21 37.19 25.07
CA PHE A 770 0.54 37.47 23.80
C PHE A 770 -0.01 36.19 23.12
N HIS A 771 0.75 35.07 23.15
CA HIS A 771 0.28 33.78 22.61
C HIS A 771 -0.93 33.24 23.36
N LEU A 772 -0.87 33.21 24.69
CA LEU A 772 -1.93 32.65 25.54
C LEU A 772 -3.21 33.48 25.46
N GLU A 773 -3.10 34.80 25.29
CA GLU A 773 -4.25 35.70 25.17
C GLU A 773 -4.83 35.79 23.75
N HIS A 774 -4.01 35.68 22.70
CA HIS A 774 -4.44 36.00 21.33
C HIS A 774 -4.26 34.89 20.27
N ILE A 775 -3.63 33.76 20.59
CA ILE A 775 -3.37 32.65 19.63
C ILE A 775 -3.83 31.28 20.16
N ALA A 776 -3.70 31.02 21.46
CA ALA A 776 -3.91 29.68 22.05
C ALA A 776 -5.34 29.11 21.84
N TRP A 777 -6.34 29.97 21.66
CA TRP A 777 -7.72 29.59 21.33
C TRP A 777 -7.87 28.95 19.93
N HIS A 778 -7.00 29.29 18.97
CA HIS A 778 -7.09 28.81 17.59
C HIS A 778 -6.66 27.35 17.45
N HIS A 779 -5.59 26.97 18.16
CA HIS A 779 -5.04 25.60 18.13
C HIS A 779 -5.43 24.75 19.34
N ASN A 780 -5.74 25.37 20.48
CA ASN A 780 -6.18 24.77 21.76
C ASN A 780 -5.28 23.64 22.32
N SER A 781 -4.12 23.37 21.73
CA SER A 781 -3.28 22.18 21.99
C SER A 781 -2.45 22.24 23.27
N LEU A 782 -2.71 23.23 24.14
CA LEU A 782 -2.03 23.48 25.40
C LEU A 782 -3.03 23.47 26.57
N HIS A 783 -2.48 23.33 27.78
CA HIS A 783 -3.11 23.81 28.99
C HIS A 783 -2.30 25.01 29.49
N CYS A 784 -2.87 26.21 29.35
CA CYS A 784 -2.17 27.48 29.46
C CYS A 784 -1.48 27.67 30.84
N PRO A 785 -2.13 27.35 31.99
CA PRO A 785 -1.50 27.45 33.31
C PRO A 785 -0.29 26.51 33.47
N THR A 786 -0.38 25.28 32.99
CA THR A 786 0.72 24.30 33.08
C THR A 786 1.91 24.72 32.23
N PHE A 787 1.66 25.18 30.99
CA PHE A 787 2.72 25.69 30.12
C PHE A 787 3.41 26.93 30.73
N LEU A 788 2.64 27.86 31.30
CA LEU A 788 3.20 29.03 31.97
C LEU A 788 4.00 28.66 33.24
N GLN A 789 3.57 27.64 33.99
CA GLN A 789 4.31 27.09 35.13
C GLN A 789 5.63 26.43 34.72
N GLN A 790 5.64 25.66 33.62
CA GLN A 790 6.86 25.09 33.04
C GLN A 790 7.82 26.21 32.60
N CYS A 791 7.33 27.24 31.88
CA CYS A 791 8.13 28.40 31.48
C CYS A 791 8.71 29.15 32.69
N THR A 792 7.91 29.38 33.73
CA THR A 792 8.34 30.02 34.97
C THR A 792 9.45 29.22 35.66
N THR A 793 9.33 27.89 35.66
CA THR A 793 10.34 26.98 36.22
C THR A 793 11.64 27.03 35.42
N PHE A 794 11.55 26.97 34.10
CA PHE A 794 12.68 27.09 33.17
C PHE A 794 13.42 28.42 33.35
N TRP A 795 12.70 29.55 33.38
CA TRP A 795 13.29 30.88 33.58
C TRP A 795 13.86 31.13 34.98
N ALA A 796 13.47 30.35 35.99
CA ALA A 796 13.95 30.47 37.37
C ALA A 796 15.13 29.52 37.67
N THR A 797 15.26 28.41 36.95
CA THR A 797 16.17 27.30 37.31
C THR A 797 16.99 26.72 36.16
N GLY A 798 16.62 26.99 34.91
CA GLY A 798 17.15 26.30 33.72
C GLY A 798 16.58 24.89 33.49
N VAL A 799 15.72 24.39 34.39
CA VAL A 799 15.16 23.02 34.32
C VAL A 799 13.89 22.99 33.48
N TYR A 800 13.75 21.94 32.67
CA TYR A 800 12.61 21.60 31.83
C TYR A 800 12.38 20.09 31.84
N ASP A 801 11.15 19.64 31.56
CA ASP A 801 10.73 18.25 31.85
C ASP A 801 11.46 17.19 30.99
N GLN A 802 11.67 17.48 29.70
CA GLN A 802 12.46 16.68 28.76
C GLN A 802 12.83 17.53 27.52
N PRO A 803 13.87 17.19 26.72
CA PRO A 803 14.34 18.03 25.62
C PRO A 803 13.26 18.44 24.61
N GLN A 804 12.29 17.57 24.33
CA GLN A 804 11.16 17.83 23.44
C GLN A 804 10.27 19.00 23.92
N TRP A 805 10.31 19.37 25.21
CA TRP A 805 9.63 20.56 25.73
C TRP A 805 10.25 21.86 25.18
N LEU A 806 11.56 21.91 24.95
CA LEU A 806 12.21 23.08 24.33
C LEU A 806 11.78 23.27 22.86
N ALA A 807 11.44 22.17 22.16
CA ALA A 807 10.85 22.25 20.82
C ALA A 807 9.44 22.88 20.87
N LEU A 808 8.61 22.47 21.84
CA LEU A 808 7.29 23.07 22.08
C LEU A 808 7.39 24.55 22.46
N TYR A 809 8.31 24.89 23.37
CA TYR A 809 8.59 26.26 23.80
C TYR A 809 8.97 27.16 22.61
N SER A 810 9.83 26.68 21.72
CA SER A 810 10.26 27.43 20.53
C SER A 810 9.21 27.47 19.42
N ALA A 811 8.35 26.44 19.28
CA ALA A 811 7.19 26.47 18.37
C ALA A 811 6.21 27.58 18.75
N VAL A 812 5.89 27.70 20.04
CA VAL A 812 5.08 28.79 20.59
C VAL A 812 5.73 30.13 20.23
N LEU A 813 6.95 30.40 20.71
CA LEU A 813 7.63 31.68 20.48
C LEU A 813 7.75 32.07 18.99
N SER A 814 8.01 31.11 18.10
CA SER A 814 8.06 31.34 16.64
C SER A 814 6.74 31.88 16.10
N SER A 815 5.62 31.23 16.45
CA SER A 815 4.27 31.69 16.06
C SER A 815 3.88 33.02 16.70
N SER A 816 4.17 33.20 17.99
CA SER A 816 3.89 34.45 18.71
C SER A 816 4.62 35.64 18.08
N LEU A 817 5.91 35.47 17.75
CA LEU A 817 6.73 36.55 17.20
C LEU A 817 6.28 36.98 15.80
N LEU A 818 5.90 36.03 14.93
CA LEU A 818 5.38 36.37 13.60
C LEU A 818 4.01 37.07 13.68
N SER A 819 3.07 36.51 14.45
CA SER A 819 1.74 37.09 14.63
C SER A 819 1.80 38.49 15.26
N TRP A 820 2.74 38.72 16.17
CA TRP A 820 3.04 40.04 16.73
C TRP A 820 3.62 40.99 15.67
N GLN A 821 4.64 40.58 14.91
CA GLN A 821 5.25 41.40 13.85
C GLN A 821 4.22 41.90 12.82
N ASN A 822 3.25 41.04 12.49
CA ASN A 822 2.24 41.29 11.47
C ASN A 822 0.97 42.01 11.99
N SER A 823 0.87 42.33 13.28
CA SER A 823 -0.19 43.16 13.87
C SER A 823 0.37 44.53 14.28
N TRP A 824 -0.19 45.64 13.80
CA TRP A 824 0.22 46.97 14.28
C TRP A 824 -0.35 47.27 15.67
N LYS A 825 -1.63 46.93 15.92
CA LYS A 825 -2.32 47.10 17.21
C LYS A 825 -1.57 46.41 18.36
N HIS A 826 -1.08 45.19 18.15
CA HIS A 826 -0.37 44.44 19.18
C HIS A 826 1.11 44.80 19.30
N ARG A 827 1.75 45.39 18.27
CA ARG A 827 3.07 46.01 18.40
C ARG A 827 3.05 47.24 19.32
N ASP A 828 2.01 48.05 19.22
CA ASP A 828 1.81 49.22 20.09
C ASP A 828 1.43 48.82 21.53
N ALA A 829 0.61 47.77 21.69
CA ALA A 829 0.19 47.26 23.01
C ALA A 829 1.28 46.46 23.75
N TYR A 830 2.10 45.70 23.01
CA TYR A 830 3.19 44.87 23.52
C TYR A 830 4.53 45.33 22.92
N PRO A 831 5.09 46.48 23.36
CA PRO A 831 6.30 47.04 22.75
C PRO A 831 7.55 46.21 23.07
N LEU A 832 8.03 45.44 22.08
CA LEU A 832 9.28 44.69 22.16
C LEU A 832 10.47 45.49 21.60
N THR A 833 11.62 45.36 22.24
CA THR A 833 12.90 45.61 21.56
C THR A 833 13.14 44.46 20.60
N LEU A 834 13.54 44.74 19.35
CA LEU A 834 13.72 43.70 18.31
C LEU A 834 14.60 42.55 18.84
N PRO A 835 14.08 41.31 18.93
CA PRO A 835 14.86 40.18 19.40
C PRO A 835 16.01 39.86 18.44
N GLY A 836 17.11 39.35 18.97
CA GLY A 836 18.26 38.88 18.18
C GLY A 836 18.02 37.59 17.39
N CYS A 837 16.77 37.12 17.35
CA CYS A 837 16.32 35.92 16.65
C CYS A 837 15.04 36.23 15.85
N SER A 838 14.93 35.72 14.64
CA SER A 838 13.72 35.79 13.80
C SER A 838 12.75 34.63 14.11
N PRO A 839 11.49 34.67 13.62
CA PRO A 839 10.60 33.52 13.67
C PRO A 839 11.19 32.26 13.00
N GLN A 840 11.99 32.44 11.94
CA GLN A 840 12.69 31.35 11.24
C GLN A 840 13.74 30.69 12.13
N ASP A 841 14.51 31.46 12.91
CA ASP A 841 15.52 30.91 13.82
C ASP A 841 14.86 30.08 14.94
N LEU A 842 13.70 30.52 15.43
CA LEU A 842 12.91 29.80 16.43
C LEU A 842 12.25 28.53 15.87
N PHE A 843 11.83 28.55 14.60
CA PHE A 843 11.38 27.35 13.90
C PHE A 843 12.54 26.35 13.70
N ASN A 844 13.70 26.85 13.25
CA ASN A 844 14.90 26.02 13.08
C ASN A 844 15.33 25.39 14.40
N PHE A 845 15.38 26.16 15.50
CA PHE A 845 15.69 25.67 16.85
C PHE A 845 14.71 24.58 17.31
N MET A 846 13.42 24.71 16.98
CA MET A 846 12.40 23.70 17.27
C MET A 846 12.71 22.38 16.53
N VAL A 847 12.99 22.44 15.24
CA VAL A 847 13.34 21.27 14.41
C VAL A 847 14.65 20.61 14.86
N ASP A 848 15.68 21.42 15.11
CA ASP A 848 16.98 20.97 15.66
C ASP A 848 16.81 20.22 16.98
N THR A 849 15.93 20.72 17.85
CA THR A 849 15.64 20.13 19.15
C THR A 849 14.88 18.81 19.01
N LEU A 850 13.94 18.69 18.08
CA LEU A 850 13.25 17.41 17.79
C LEU A 850 14.24 16.35 17.31
N TYR A 851 15.11 16.68 16.35
CA TYR A 851 16.12 15.74 15.84
C TYR A 851 17.13 15.34 16.92
N LYS A 852 17.67 16.28 17.70
CA LYS A 852 18.64 16.00 18.77
C LYS A 852 18.02 15.30 19.99
N ALA A 853 16.69 15.37 20.16
CA ALA A 853 15.95 14.53 21.10
C ALA A 853 15.64 13.12 20.56
N HIS A 854 15.98 12.82 19.31
CA HIS A 854 15.61 11.59 18.58
C HIS A 854 14.10 11.33 18.60
N PHE A 855 13.28 12.36 18.32
CA PHE A 855 11.82 12.35 18.53
C PHE A 855 11.02 11.21 17.87
N LEU A 856 11.56 10.58 16.82
CA LEU A 856 10.98 9.40 16.15
C LEU A 856 11.15 8.09 16.95
N GLN A 857 12.15 8.04 17.84
CA GLN A 857 12.41 6.94 18.76
C GLN A 857 11.89 7.29 20.17
N ASN A 858 12.28 8.48 20.67
CA ASN A 858 11.84 9.04 21.95
C ASN A 858 10.51 9.77 21.80
N VAL A 859 9.45 9.00 21.56
CA VAL A 859 8.07 9.49 21.37
C VAL A 859 7.58 10.30 22.58
N SER A 860 7.06 11.50 22.33
CA SER A 860 6.59 12.42 23.38
C SER A 860 5.43 13.29 22.90
N ILE A 861 4.51 13.63 23.80
CA ILE A 861 3.41 14.56 23.50
C ILE A 861 3.91 15.96 23.19
N TYR A 862 5.04 16.40 23.77
CA TYR A 862 5.64 17.69 23.44
C TYR A 862 6.12 17.76 21.99
N SER A 863 6.59 16.63 21.42
CA SER A 863 6.93 16.55 19.99
C SER A 863 5.71 16.82 19.12
N ILE A 864 4.57 16.20 19.45
CA ILE A 864 3.32 16.38 18.73
C ILE A 864 2.82 17.82 18.89
N GLN A 865 2.79 18.35 20.12
CA GLN A 865 2.36 19.71 20.39
C GLN A 865 3.23 20.74 19.64
N ALA A 866 4.56 20.55 19.59
CA ALA A 866 5.46 21.42 18.84
C ALA A 866 5.11 21.45 17.35
N ILE A 867 4.93 20.28 16.74
CA ILE A 867 4.63 20.13 15.29
C ILE A 867 3.22 20.64 14.94
N VAL A 868 2.24 20.39 15.80
CA VAL A 868 0.84 20.84 15.60
C VAL A 868 0.71 22.36 15.75
N ILE A 869 1.52 22.98 16.62
CA ILE A 869 1.58 24.44 16.80
C ILE A 869 2.44 25.10 15.71
N SER A 870 3.49 24.44 15.22
CA SER A 870 4.36 25.01 14.18
C SER A 870 3.64 25.22 12.84
N THR A 871 2.51 24.53 12.61
CA THR A 871 1.58 24.83 11.50
C THR A 871 1.13 26.30 11.47
N GLU A 872 1.02 26.98 12.63
CA GLU A 872 0.58 28.38 12.72
C GLU A 872 1.57 29.39 12.09
N VAL A 873 2.80 28.95 11.79
CA VAL A 873 3.92 29.81 11.34
C VAL A 873 4.66 29.23 10.13
N ALA A 874 4.69 27.90 9.97
CA ALA A 874 5.38 27.22 8.87
C ALA A 874 4.96 27.71 7.47
N HIS A 875 3.67 28.02 7.30
CA HIS A 875 3.14 28.46 6.01
C HIS A 875 3.68 29.85 5.61
N ASN A 876 3.71 30.80 6.54
CA ASN A 876 4.28 32.14 6.29
C ASN A 876 5.81 32.13 6.16
N LEU A 877 6.49 31.16 6.77
CA LEU A 877 7.92 30.89 6.55
C LEU A 877 8.19 30.14 5.23
N GLY A 878 7.15 29.74 4.49
CA GLY A 878 7.29 28.96 3.26
C GLY A 878 7.73 27.50 3.44
N LEU A 879 7.72 27.01 4.69
CA LEU A 879 8.12 25.65 5.11
C LEU A 879 6.95 24.64 5.07
N SER A 880 5.90 24.98 4.32
CA SER A 880 4.63 24.23 4.16
C SER A 880 4.78 22.74 3.79
N GLN A 881 5.93 22.34 3.25
CA GLN A 881 6.29 20.95 2.92
C GLN A 881 6.90 20.24 4.14
N LEU A 882 7.91 20.84 4.78
CA LEU A 882 8.59 20.29 5.95
C LEU A 882 7.61 20.06 7.11
N ASN A 883 6.73 21.04 7.37
CA ASN A 883 5.71 20.90 8.41
C ASN A 883 4.70 19.79 8.10
N ALA A 884 4.39 19.52 6.83
CA ALA A 884 3.52 18.40 6.45
C ALA A 884 4.19 17.05 6.73
N THR A 885 5.47 16.88 6.36
CA THR A 885 6.23 15.66 6.65
C THR A 885 6.39 15.42 8.15
N LEU A 886 6.69 16.47 8.92
CA LEU A 886 6.73 16.40 10.39
C LEU A 886 5.36 16.03 10.98
N PHE A 887 4.28 16.56 10.43
CA PHE A 887 2.91 16.26 10.86
C PHE A 887 2.52 14.80 10.60
N SER A 888 2.88 14.23 9.44
CA SER A 888 2.70 12.80 9.18
C SER A 888 3.46 11.91 10.18
N ALA A 889 4.68 12.31 10.58
CA ALA A 889 5.40 11.64 11.67
C ALA A 889 4.67 11.82 13.03
N ALA A 890 4.14 13.01 13.32
CA ALA A 890 3.38 13.28 14.54
C ALA A 890 2.11 12.40 14.67
N ILE A 891 1.42 12.07 13.56
CA ILE A 891 0.32 11.09 13.54
C ILE A 891 0.81 9.75 14.10
N ARG A 892 1.91 9.19 13.59
CA ARG A 892 2.45 7.91 14.07
C ARG A 892 2.91 7.98 15.53
N ILE A 893 3.52 9.09 15.96
CA ILE A 893 3.89 9.31 17.37
C ILE A 893 2.65 9.33 18.27
N ALA A 894 1.55 9.96 17.84
CA ALA A 894 0.27 9.98 18.55
C ALA A 894 -0.38 8.59 18.64
N GLU A 895 -0.24 7.76 17.61
CA GLU A 895 -0.66 6.35 17.66
C GLU A 895 0.17 5.54 18.65
N CYS A 896 1.49 5.65 18.61
CA CYS A 896 2.40 4.97 19.55
C CYS A 896 2.14 5.36 21.01
N LEU A 897 1.80 6.62 21.27
CA LEU A 897 1.40 7.12 22.61
C LEU A 897 -0.06 6.80 22.98
N GLY A 898 -0.83 6.15 22.10
CA GLY A 898 -2.24 5.81 22.37
C GLY A 898 -3.20 7.00 22.39
N ILE A 899 -2.79 8.17 21.90
CA ILE A 899 -3.56 9.43 21.91
C ILE A 899 -4.83 9.34 21.04
N HIS A 900 -4.84 8.45 20.04
CA HIS A 900 -6.03 8.04 19.27
C HIS A 900 -7.05 7.15 20.02
N LYS A 901 -6.76 6.72 21.25
CA LYS A 901 -7.55 5.74 22.03
C LYS A 901 -7.93 6.24 23.45
N ILE A 902 -8.01 7.56 23.65
CA ILE A 902 -8.33 8.21 24.94
C ILE A 902 -9.83 8.06 25.25
N THR A 903 -10.16 6.95 25.91
CA THR A 903 -11.50 6.62 26.40
C THR A 903 -11.70 7.01 27.86
N LYS A 904 -12.94 6.92 28.37
CA LYS A 904 -13.25 7.11 29.80
C LYS A 904 -12.74 5.91 30.60
N CYS A 905 -11.62 6.07 31.31
CA CYS A 905 -11.07 5.08 32.23
C CYS A 905 -11.54 5.38 33.67
N SER A 906 -11.66 4.34 34.51
CA SER A 906 -12.03 4.46 35.92
C SER A 906 -10.91 3.87 36.79
N LEU A 907 -9.82 4.64 36.95
CA LEU A 907 -8.73 4.31 37.86
C LEU A 907 -9.12 4.71 39.29
N GLU A 908 -8.81 3.85 40.27
CA GLU A 908 -8.95 4.17 41.71
C GLU A 908 -7.79 5.06 42.19
N LEU A 909 -7.67 6.26 41.62
CA LEU A 909 -6.73 7.31 42.03
C LEU A 909 -7.11 7.79 43.45
N GLN A 910 -6.10 8.04 44.30
CA GLN A 910 -6.32 8.13 45.76
C GLN A 910 -6.19 9.54 46.32
N THR A 911 -5.53 10.45 45.61
CA THR A 911 -5.38 11.86 45.98
C THR A 911 -6.07 12.79 44.97
N PRO A 912 -6.51 14.00 45.39
CA PRO A 912 -7.07 15.00 44.47
C PRO A 912 -6.09 15.40 43.35
N ASP A 913 -4.78 15.42 43.65
CA ASP A 913 -3.74 15.87 42.74
C ASP A 913 -3.51 14.84 41.61
N GLU A 914 -3.45 13.53 41.94
CA GLU A 914 -3.42 12.45 40.94
C GLU A 914 -4.66 12.46 40.03
N ILE A 915 -5.84 12.77 40.60
CA ILE A 915 -7.10 12.88 39.84
C ILE A 915 -7.05 14.08 38.89
N TRP A 916 -6.52 15.21 39.34
CA TRP A 916 -6.35 16.40 38.52
C TRP A 916 -5.38 16.14 37.35
N ASP A 917 -4.23 15.52 37.62
CA ASP A 917 -3.21 15.25 36.59
C ASP A 917 -3.70 14.25 35.53
N ASP A 918 -4.44 13.19 35.90
CA ASP A 918 -5.05 12.27 34.93
C ASP A 918 -6.13 12.96 34.07
N ILE A 919 -6.97 13.81 34.66
CA ILE A 919 -7.95 14.61 33.93
C ILE A 919 -7.23 15.55 32.95
N LEU A 920 -6.23 16.29 33.42
CA LEU A 920 -5.45 17.25 32.67
C LEU A 920 -4.72 16.60 31.49
N GLN A 921 -3.96 15.53 31.72
CA GLN A 921 -3.19 14.85 30.67
C GLN A 921 -4.10 14.24 29.60
N ARG A 922 -5.22 13.61 30.00
CA ARG A 922 -6.23 13.10 29.04
C ARG A 922 -6.86 14.24 28.24
N GLU A 923 -7.13 15.37 28.87
CA GLU A 923 -7.78 16.50 28.22
C GLU A 923 -6.86 17.20 27.22
N VAL A 924 -5.60 17.46 27.58
CA VAL A 924 -4.56 17.91 26.63
C VAL A 924 -4.42 16.91 25.49
N GLY A 925 -4.41 15.60 25.77
CA GLY A 925 -4.40 14.55 24.73
C GLY A 925 -5.59 14.62 23.77
N ARG A 926 -6.82 14.87 24.26
CA ARG A 926 -8.01 15.08 23.40
C ARG A 926 -7.90 16.34 22.55
N ARG A 927 -7.43 17.45 23.12
CA ARG A 927 -7.25 18.74 22.42
C ARG A 927 -6.21 18.63 21.30
N VAL A 928 -5.07 17.99 21.59
CA VAL A 928 -4.03 17.66 20.61
C VAL A 928 -4.58 16.76 19.51
N TRP A 929 -5.27 15.67 19.85
CA TRP A 929 -5.87 14.77 18.85
C TRP A 929 -6.89 15.48 17.96
N LEU A 930 -7.75 16.33 18.53
CA LEU A 930 -8.73 17.08 17.74
C LEU A 930 -8.03 18.05 16.77
N GLN A 931 -7.01 18.77 17.21
CA GLN A 931 -6.28 19.69 16.32
C GLN A 931 -5.54 18.94 15.19
N MET A 932 -5.08 17.71 15.44
CA MET A 932 -4.56 16.83 14.38
C MET A 932 -5.66 16.40 13.41
N VAL A 933 -6.83 15.97 13.90
CA VAL A 933 -8.01 15.65 13.05
C VAL A 933 -8.40 16.86 12.18
N ILE A 934 -8.38 18.07 12.74
CA ILE A 934 -8.67 19.32 12.00
C ILE A 934 -7.63 19.55 10.90
N GLN A 935 -6.33 19.53 11.22
CA GLN A 935 -5.27 19.81 10.25
C GLN A 935 -5.19 18.74 9.13
N ASP A 936 -5.39 17.46 9.47
CA ASP A 936 -5.41 16.35 8.52
C ASP A 936 -6.64 16.40 7.59
N HIS A 937 -7.85 16.51 8.14
CA HIS A 937 -9.07 16.51 7.34
C HIS A 937 -9.23 17.81 6.52
N PHE A 938 -8.75 18.95 7.02
CA PHE A 938 -8.71 20.19 6.23
C PHE A 938 -7.63 20.18 5.14
N ALA A 939 -6.66 19.24 5.15
CA ALA A 939 -5.70 19.07 4.07
C ALA A 939 -6.27 18.29 2.86
N ILE A 940 -7.34 17.51 3.06
CA ILE A 940 -7.97 16.65 2.03
C ILE A 940 -8.15 17.34 0.66
N PRO A 941 -8.70 18.57 0.54
CA PRO A 941 -8.94 19.23 -0.75
C PRO A 941 -7.67 19.66 -1.50
N PHE A 942 -6.49 19.40 -0.93
CA PHE A 942 -5.17 19.75 -1.45
C PHE A 942 -4.28 18.51 -1.64
N THR A 943 -4.58 17.41 -0.94
CA THR A 943 -3.83 16.13 -0.97
C THR A 943 -4.61 14.97 -1.57
N ASP A 944 -5.92 15.14 -1.82
CA ASP A 944 -6.89 14.10 -2.20
C ASP A 944 -6.85 12.83 -1.30
N SER A 945 -6.37 12.99 -0.07
CA SER A 945 -6.06 11.90 0.87
C SER A 945 -5.94 12.41 2.32
N TYR A 946 -6.16 11.53 3.30
CA TYR A 946 -6.08 11.81 4.73
C TYR A 946 -5.38 10.68 5.49
N GLY A 947 -4.59 11.02 6.50
CA GLY A 947 -3.86 10.05 7.33
C GLY A 947 -4.68 9.50 8.50
N ILE A 948 -5.65 10.27 9.02
CA ILE A 948 -6.41 9.90 10.22
C ILE A 948 -7.79 9.39 9.81
N ASN A 949 -7.94 8.10 9.53
CA ASN A 949 -9.26 7.57 9.16
C ASN A 949 -10.26 7.61 10.35
N PRO A 950 -11.49 8.13 10.18
CA PRO A 950 -12.51 8.19 11.24
C PRO A 950 -12.88 6.85 11.90
N SER A 951 -12.63 5.71 11.24
CA SER A 951 -12.87 4.38 11.80
C SER A 951 -11.72 3.84 12.67
N HIS A 952 -10.53 4.46 12.63
CA HIS A 952 -9.31 3.95 13.28
C HIS A 952 -9.07 4.52 14.70
N TYR A 953 -9.80 5.55 15.12
CA TYR A 953 -9.66 6.18 16.44
C TYR A 953 -10.94 6.09 17.30
N SER A 954 -10.76 6.25 18.62
CA SER A 954 -11.85 6.21 19.61
C SER A 954 -11.78 7.32 20.67
N THR A 955 -10.80 8.22 20.55
CA THR A 955 -10.72 9.47 21.32
C THR A 955 -11.93 10.35 21.05
N SER A 956 -12.63 10.74 22.11
CA SER A 956 -13.74 11.71 22.04
C SER A 956 -13.23 13.13 21.85
N PHE A 957 -14.11 14.04 21.41
CA PHE A 957 -13.87 15.47 21.49
C PHE A 957 -13.40 15.90 22.91
N PRO A 958 -12.52 16.91 23.03
CA PRO A 958 -12.20 17.59 24.28
C PRO A 958 -13.45 18.26 24.85
N ARG A 959 -13.51 18.44 26.16
CA ARG A 959 -14.58 19.16 26.86
C ARG A 959 -14.67 20.60 26.34
N ASN A 960 -15.89 21.13 26.27
CA ASN A 960 -16.09 22.58 26.22
C ASN A 960 -15.81 23.11 27.65
N ALA A 961 -14.57 23.51 27.92
CA ALA A 961 -14.09 23.77 29.29
C ALA A 961 -12.96 24.80 29.30
N ASN A 962 -12.85 25.54 30.39
CA ASN A 962 -11.78 26.51 30.63
C ASN A 962 -10.62 25.91 31.43
N ASP A 963 -9.40 26.40 31.19
CA ASP A 963 -8.16 25.91 31.82
C ASP A 963 -8.07 26.22 33.33
N THR A 964 -9.04 26.93 33.89
CA THR A 964 -9.12 27.21 35.34
C THR A 964 -9.64 26.03 36.16
N ASP A 965 -10.43 25.14 35.54
CA ASP A 965 -11.16 24.07 36.26
C ASP A 965 -11.42 22.80 35.44
N LEU A 966 -11.25 22.85 34.11
CA LEU A 966 -11.55 21.77 33.16
C LEU A 966 -12.97 21.19 33.30
N ILE A 967 -13.93 21.97 33.82
CA ILE A 967 -15.33 21.59 33.98
C ILE A 967 -16.05 21.67 32.63
N GLU A 968 -16.79 20.62 32.30
CA GLU A 968 -17.53 20.50 31.04
C GLU A 968 -18.79 21.38 31.07
N ALA A 969 -18.78 22.46 30.30
CA ALA A 969 -19.88 23.40 30.12
C ALA A 969 -20.76 23.03 28.90
N PRO A 970 -22.03 23.52 28.84
CA PRO A 970 -22.87 23.42 27.64
C PRO A 970 -22.22 24.03 26.40
N GLU A 971 -22.63 23.62 25.19
CA GLU A 971 -22.02 24.11 23.94
C GLU A 971 -22.33 25.60 23.67
N GLU A 972 -23.38 26.11 24.30
CA GLU A 972 -23.82 27.50 24.29
C GLU A 972 -23.01 28.40 25.25
N VAL A 973 -21.98 27.87 25.91
CA VAL A 973 -21.07 28.62 26.78
C VAL A 973 -19.70 28.76 26.13
N LEU A 974 -19.22 30.00 26.01
CA LEU A 974 -17.88 30.29 25.48
C LEU A 974 -16.78 29.79 26.42
N THR A 975 -15.87 28.98 25.88
CA THR A 975 -14.65 28.52 26.54
C THR A 975 -13.47 28.53 25.56
N VAL A 976 -12.24 28.40 26.06
CA VAL A 976 -11.04 28.27 25.21
C VAL A 976 -11.08 27.06 24.25
N SER A 977 -11.90 26.04 24.55
CA SER A 977 -12.11 24.86 23.68
C SER A 977 -13.22 25.03 22.64
N THR A 978 -14.06 26.07 22.70
CA THR A 978 -15.27 26.14 21.85
C THR A 978 -14.94 26.25 20.36
N TYR A 979 -13.93 27.05 20.00
CA TYR A 979 -13.56 27.31 18.61
C TYR A 979 -13.05 26.04 17.91
N THR A 980 -12.10 25.31 18.51
CA THR A 980 -11.59 24.06 17.94
C THR A 980 -12.65 22.96 17.93
N ARG A 981 -13.55 22.88 18.92
CA ARG A 981 -14.72 21.97 18.86
C ARG A 981 -15.59 22.24 17.63
N VAL A 982 -15.86 23.51 17.31
CA VAL A 982 -16.63 23.90 16.11
C VAL A 982 -15.88 23.52 14.83
N LEU A 983 -14.59 23.85 14.71
CA LEU A 983 -13.78 23.47 13.55
C LEU A 983 -13.69 21.94 13.38
N GLY A 984 -13.53 21.18 14.47
CA GLY A 984 -13.53 19.72 14.45
C GLY A 984 -14.85 19.14 13.94
N GLY A 985 -15.98 19.77 14.27
CA GLY A 985 -17.28 19.40 13.72
C GLY A 985 -17.40 19.67 12.21
N ILE A 986 -16.74 20.69 11.69
CA ILE A 986 -16.68 20.99 10.24
C ILE A 986 -15.71 20.03 9.54
N ALA A 987 -14.56 19.74 10.15
CA ALA A 987 -13.52 18.84 9.64
C ALA A 987 -14.06 17.42 9.34
N GLN A 988 -14.98 16.92 10.17
CA GLN A 988 -15.65 15.63 9.96
C GLN A 988 -16.43 15.49 8.64
N LEU A 989 -16.73 16.59 7.94
CA LEU A 989 -17.37 16.55 6.61
C LEU A 989 -16.39 16.22 5.47
N MET A 990 -15.09 16.49 5.65
CA MET A 990 -14.11 16.40 4.54
C MET A 990 -13.77 14.96 4.11
N PRO A 991 -13.70 13.94 4.99
CA PRO A 991 -13.60 12.54 4.57
C PRO A 991 -14.83 12.07 3.78
N GLU A 992 -16.05 12.44 4.21
CA GLU A 992 -17.27 12.08 3.47
C GLU A 992 -17.31 12.73 2.08
N LEU A 993 -16.80 13.96 1.96
CA LEU A 993 -16.62 14.64 0.66
C LEU A 993 -15.69 13.83 -0.26
N ALA A 994 -14.49 13.46 0.20
CA ALA A 994 -13.52 12.74 -0.63
C ALA A 994 -13.99 11.31 -0.98
N ASP A 995 -14.37 10.51 0.01
CA ASP A 995 -14.90 9.15 -0.20
C ASP A 995 -16.16 9.19 -1.10
N GLY A 996 -16.94 10.26 -0.97
CA GLY A 996 -18.15 10.52 -1.74
C GLY A 996 -17.93 10.88 -3.22
N MET A 997 -16.74 11.35 -3.61
CA MET A 997 -16.34 11.51 -5.03
C MET A 997 -16.01 10.18 -5.72
N GLY A 998 -15.68 9.15 -4.93
CA GLY A 998 -15.16 7.86 -5.41
C GLY A 998 -13.62 7.82 -5.43
N PRO A 999 -13.01 6.62 -5.46
CA PRO A 999 -11.56 6.47 -5.37
C PRO A 999 -10.87 7.13 -6.57
N LEU A 1000 -9.67 7.69 -6.39
CA LEU A 1000 -8.96 8.43 -7.44
C LEU A 1000 -8.72 7.63 -8.74
N ARG A 1001 -8.54 6.30 -8.64
CA ARG A 1001 -8.41 5.40 -9.80
C ARG A 1001 -9.73 5.17 -10.56
N ALA A 1002 -10.88 5.49 -9.97
CA ALA A 1002 -12.23 5.31 -10.54
C ALA A 1002 -13.24 6.29 -9.91
N GLN A 1003 -13.06 7.61 -10.15
CA GLN A 1003 -14.02 8.62 -9.70
C GLN A 1003 -15.41 8.40 -10.31
N LYS A 1004 -16.46 8.79 -9.59
CA LYS A 1004 -17.87 8.64 -10.05
C LYS A 1004 -18.15 9.49 -11.30
N PRO A 1005 -19.25 9.22 -12.05
CA PRO A 1005 -19.67 10.09 -13.14
C PRO A 1005 -19.84 11.54 -12.67
N ALA A 1006 -19.43 12.52 -13.49
CA ALA A 1006 -19.41 13.94 -13.11
C ALA A 1006 -20.77 14.47 -12.58
N ARG A 1007 -21.89 13.94 -13.08
CA ARG A 1007 -23.25 14.27 -12.57
C ARG A 1007 -23.48 13.78 -11.13
N GLU A 1008 -22.96 12.61 -10.78
CA GLU A 1008 -23.07 12.04 -9.43
C GLU A 1008 -22.10 12.70 -8.45
N GLN A 1009 -20.87 12.98 -8.89
CA GLN A 1009 -19.94 13.83 -8.15
C GLN A 1009 -20.59 15.19 -7.83
N TYR A 1010 -21.20 15.85 -8.84
CA TYR A 1010 -21.84 17.15 -8.64
C TYR A 1010 -23.05 17.09 -7.71
N ALA A 1011 -23.90 16.07 -7.85
CA ALA A 1011 -25.02 15.81 -6.93
C ALA A 1011 -24.59 15.37 -5.52
N HIS A 1012 -23.32 14.99 -5.33
CA HIS A 1012 -22.71 14.78 -4.02
C HIS A 1012 -22.13 16.09 -3.46
N VAL A 1013 -21.40 16.88 -4.25
CA VAL A 1013 -20.90 18.22 -3.89
C VAL A 1013 -22.04 19.11 -3.37
N LEU A 1014 -23.16 19.19 -4.09
CA LEU A 1014 -24.34 19.96 -3.64
C LEU A 1014 -24.96 19.45 -2.32
N ARG A 1015 -24.81 18.15 -2.02
CA ARG A 1015 -25.27 17.56 -0.75
C ARG A 1015 -24.31 17.88 0.39
N MET A 1016 -23.02 17.98 0.11
CA MET A 1016 -22.00 18.38 1.08
C MET A 1016 -22.06 19.89 1.38
N ASP A 1017 -22.39 20.71 0.38
CA ASP A 1017 -22.69 22.14 0.58
C ASP A 1017 -23.90 22.32 1.52
N GLN A 1018 -25.02 21.63 1.24
CA GLN A 1018 -26.18 21.63 2.14
C GLN A 1018 -25.84 21.17 3.57
N LYS A 1019 -25.07 20.09 3.73
CA LYS A 1019 -24.57 19.63 5.04
C LYS A 1019 -23.69 20.67 5.74
N MET A 1020 -22.85 21.38 4.99
CA MET A 1020 -22.00 22.45 5.53
C MET A 1020 -22.86 23.64 6.00
N ARG A 1021 -23.90 24.01 5.24
CA ARG A 1021 -24.85 25.06 5.64
C ARG A 1021 -25.61 24.69 6.92
N GLU A 1022 -26.13 23.47 7.00
CA GLU A 1022 -26.77 22.92 8.21
C GLU A 1022 -25.79 22.91 9.40
N LYS A 1023 -24.52 22.57 9.17
CA LYS A 1023 -23.49 22.56 10.20
C LYS A 1023 -23.16 23.96 10.70
N VAL A 1024 -23.09 24.95 9.81
CA VAL A 1024 -22.89 26.37 10.14
C VAL A 1024 -24.10 26.92 10.92
N GLN A 1025 -25.33 26.55 10.56
CA GLN A 1025 -26.53 26.93 11.31
C GLN A 1025 -26.57 26.35 12.73
N SER A 1026 -25.86 25.25 13.01
CA SER A 1026 -25.74 24.67 14.36
C SER A 1026 -24.64 25.28 15.25
N ILE A 1027 -23.91 26.28 14.77
CA ILE A 1027 -22.81 26.91 15.52
C ILE A 1027 -23.39 27.87 16.58
N PRO A 1028 -22.82 27.94 17.81
CA PRO A 1028 -23.30 28.86 18.84
C PRO A 1028 -23.33 30.33 18.38
N ARG A 1029 -24.42 31.04 18.67
CA ARG A 1029 -24.73 32.39 18.12
C ARG A 1029 -23.58 33.41 18.29
N PHE A 1030 -22.84 33.37 19.41
CA PHE A 1030 -21.72 34.26 19.69
C PHE A 1030 -20.46 34.03 18.83
N LEU A 1031 -20.36 32.91 18.12
CA LEU A 1031 -19.31 32.64 17.12
C LEU A 1031 -19.76 32.97 15.69
N LEU A 1032 -21.05 33.28 15.48
CA LEU A 1032 -21.61 33.70 14.20
C LEU A 1032 -21.81 35.21 14.16
N GLN A 1033 -22.49 35.75 15.17
CA GLN A 1033 -22.93 37.15 15.27
C GLN A 1033 -22.15 37.90 16.35
N LYS A 1034 -22.04 39.23 16.19
CA LYS A 1034 -21.33 40.09 17.14
C LYS A 1034 -22.09 40.18 18.47
N ASP A 1035 -21.43 39.83 19.58
CA ASP A 1035 -21.91 40.06 20.94
C ASP A 1035 -20.95 41.01 21.65
N GLU A 1036 -21.34 42.28 21.82
CA GLU A 1036 -20.45 43.30 22.41
C GLU A 1036 -20.14 43.06 23.89
N LEU A 1037 -20.98 42.30 24.59
CA LEU A 1037 -20.80 42.00 26.02
C LEU A 1037 -19.85 40.81 26.21
N LEU A 1038 -19.87 39.81 25.31
CA LEU A 1038 -18.90 38.70 25.30
C LEU A 1038 -17.57 39.10 24.64
N GLU A 1039 -17.58 39.87 23.54
CA GLU A 1039 -16.34 40.41 22.94
C GLU A 1039 -15.61 41.35 23.92
N GLY A 1040 -16.35 42.09 24.76
CA GLY A 1040 -15.80 42.89 25.85
C GLY A 1040 -15.24 42.10 27.05
N GLN A 1041 -15.51 40.79 27.14
CA GLN A 1041 -14.97 39.88 28.16
C GLN A 1041 -13.89 38.94 27.61
N CYS A 1042 -13.91 38.66 26.31
CA CYS A 1042 -13.05 37.70 25.64
C CYS A 1042 -12.35 38.35 24.44
N VAL A 1043 -11.13 38.83 24.65
CA VAL A 1043 -10.37 39.68 23.71
C VAL A 1043 -10.12 39.06 22.33
N TRP A 1044 -10.20 37.73 22.22
CA TRP A 1044 -10.02 37.01 20.96
C TRP A 1044 -11.34 36.66 20.24
N LEU A 1045 -12.50 36.85 20.86
CA LEU A 1045 -13.78 36.38 20.31
C LEU A 1045 -14.13 37.02 18.96
N GLY A 1046 -13.91 38.33 18.80
CA GLY A 1046 -14.16 39.03 17.54
C GLY A 1046 -13.32 38.47 16.39
N VAL A 1047 -12.02 38.25 16.64
CA VAL A 1047 -11.09 37.63 15.68
C VAL A 1047 -11.49 36.18 15.40
N ALA A 1048 -11.92 35.42 16.40
CA ALA A 1048 -12.37 34.04 16.22
C ALA A 1048 -13.64 33.94 15.37
N ARG A 1049 -14.61 34.85 15.57
CA ARG A 1049 -15.82 34.96 14.74
C ARG A 1049 -15.48 35.29 13.28
N GLN A 1050 -14.57 36.24 13.02
CA GLN A 1050 -14.13 36.57 11.66
C GLN A 1050 -13.27 35.45 11.04
N SER A 1051 -12.44 34.77 11.83
CA SER A 1051 -11.68 33.58 11.41
C SER A 1051 -12.62 32.43 11.03
N LEU A 1052 -13.71 32.24 11.77
CA LEU A 1052 -14.74 31.24 11.47
C LEU A 1052 -15.54 31.60 10.22
N ALA A 1053 -15.89 32.88 10.02
CA ALA A 1053 -16.52 33.36 8.81
C ALA A 1053 -15.65 33.09 7.56
N ILE A 1054 -14.35 33.42 7.63
CA ILE A 1054 -13.36 33.15 6.59
C ILE A 1054 -13.22 31.64 6.32
N THR A 1055 -13.09 30.82 7.37
CA THR A 1055 -12.90 29.36 7.24
C THR A 1055 -14.17 28.65 6.77
N ALA A 1056 -15.36 29.11 7.16
CA ALA A 1056 -16.63 28.55 6.69
C ALA A 1056 -16.84 28.85 5.19
N ALA A 1057 -16.55 30.08 4.76
CA ALA A 1057 -16.62 30.46 3.35
C ALA A 1057 -15.58 29.71 2.49
N GLU A 1058 -14.33 29.56 2.97
CA GLU A 1058 -13.32 28.78 2.25
C GLU A 1058 -13.63 27.28 2.22
N LYS A 1059 -14.19 26.69 3.29
CA LYS A 1059 -14.60 25.27 3.24
C LYS A 1059 -15.79 25.00 2.32
N ILE A 1060 -16.65 25.98 2.08
CA ILE A 1060 -17.65 25.94 0.99
C ILE A 1060 -16.95 25.95 -0.38
N VAL A 1061 -15.96 26.82 -0.60
CA VAL A 1061 -15.12 26.82 -1.82
C VAL A 1061 -14.42 25.46 -2.01
N MET A 1062 -13.94 24.82 -0.94
CA MET A 1062 -13.28 23.51 -1.02
C MET A 1062 -14.25 22.34 -1.29
N ILE A 1063 -15.50 22.42 -0.83
CA ILE A 1063 -16.56 21.48 -1.24
C ILE A 1063 -16.83 21.59 -2.75
N HIS A 1064 -16.89 22.82 -3.26
CA HIS A 1064 -17.17 23.12 -4.66
C HIS A 1064 -15.97 23.01 -5.63
N ARG A 1065 -14.74 22.96 -5.09
CA ARG A 1065 -13.45 22.88 -5.82
C ARG A 1065 -13.47 21.98 -7.08
N PRO A 1066 -13.96 20.72 -7.03
CA PRO A 1066 -13.88 19.82 -8.19
C PRO A 1066 -14.59 20.34 -9.45
N PHE A 1067 -15.57 21.25 -9.29
CA PHE A 1067 -16.35 21.86 -10.39
C PHE A 1067 -16.09 23.36 -10.57
N LEU A 1068 -15.27 23.97 -9.71
CA LEU A 1068 -15.02 25.42 -9.71
C LEU A 1068 -14.51 25.93 -11.05
N PHE A 1069 -13.42 25.36 -11.58
CA PHE A 1069 -12.86 25.80 -12.86
C PHE A 1069 -13.80 25.51 -14.05
N LEU A 1070 -14.49 24.36 -14.03
CA LEU A 1070 -15.52 24.01 -15.02
C LEU A 1070 -16.70 24.99 -15.03
N SER A 1071 -17.00 25.63 -13.90
CA SER A 1071 -18.12 26.57 -13.77
C SER A 1071 -17.90 27.92 -14.46
N PHE A 1072 -16.64 28.30 -14.75
CA PHE A 1072 -16.33 29.41 -15.64
C PHE A 1072 -16.47 29.05 -17.14
N GLN A 1073 -16.47 27.75 -17.46
CA GLN A 1073 -16.53 27.22 -18.84
C GLN A 1073 -17.92 26.70 -19.26
N SER A 1074 -18.86 26.51 -18.33
CA SER A 1074 -20.19 25.94 -18.62
C SER A 1074 -21.26 26.37 -17.63
N ASP A 1075 -22.38 26.90 -18.15
CA ASP A 1075 -23.58 27.25 -17.38
C ASP A 1075 -24.17 26.09 -16.57
N SER A 1076 -23.88 24.84 -16.96
CA SER A 1076 -24.31 23.62 -16.26
C SER A 1076 -23.89 23.58 -14.78
N TYR A 1077 -22.85 24.34 -14.42
CA TYR A 1077 -22.33 24.45 -13.05
C TYR A 1077 -22.49 25.86 -12.45
N VAL A 1078 -23.38 26.71 -13.00
CA VAL A 1078 -23.54 28.13 -12.61
C VAL A 1078 -23.76 28.37 -11.11
N HIS A 1079 -24.41 27.44 -10.40
CA HIS A 1079 -24.56 27.51 -8.94
C HIS A 1079 -23.21 27.48 -8.22
N THR A 1080 -22.25 26.66 -8.68
CA THR A 1080 -20.89 26.61 -8.14
C THR A 1080 -20.14 27.93 -8.37
N ARG A 1081 -20.25 28.51 -9.56
CA ARG A 1081 -19.65 29.82 -9.88
C ARG A 1081 -20.15 30.89 -8.91
N ARG A 1082 -21.48 31.00 -8.74
CA ARG A 1082 -22.10 31.96 -7.81
C ARG A 1082 -21.67 31.73 -6.36
N THR A 1083 -21.82 30.52 -5.84
CA THR A 1083 -21.46 30.16 -4.46
C THR A 1083 -19.99 30.45 -4.15
N CYS A 1084 -19.07 30.11 -5.05
CA CYS A 1084 -17.63 30.36 -4.83
C CYS A 1084 -17.24 31.84 -4.98
N VAL A 1085 -17.86 32.60 -5.89
CA VAL A 1085 -17.61 34.04 -6.04
C VAL A 1085 -18.12 34.81 -4.83
N ALA A 1086 -19.34 34.52 -4.36
CA ALA A 1086 -19.91 35.11 -3.15
C ALA A 1086 -19.08 34.77 -1.89
N ALA A 1087 -18.65 33.51 -1.75
CA ALA A 1087 -17.72 33.10 -0.70
C ALA A 1087 -16.37 33.85 -0.79
N ALA A 1088 -15.81 34.05 -2.00
CA ALA A 1088 -14.58 34.81 -2.19
C ALA A 1088 -14.73 36.31 -1.82
N VAL A 1089 -15.81 36.97 -2.22
CA VAL A 1089 -16.13 38.35 -1.78
C VAL A 1089 -16.22 38.43 -0.26
N THR A 1090 -16.88 37.45 0.37
CA THR A 1090 -17.01 37.34 1.83
C THR A 1090 -15.65 37.14 2.52
N ILE A 1091 -14.76 36.28 2.00
CA ILE A 1091 -13.41 36.09 2.55
C ILE A 1091 -12.60 37.40 2.48
N LEU A 1092 -12.63 38.11 1.35
CA LEU A 1092 -11.88 39.36 1.20
C LEU A 1092 -12.42 40.49 2.10
N ARG A 1093 -13.74 40.56 2.30
CA ARG A 1093 -14.38 41.52 3.22
C ARG A 1093 -13.90 41.32 4.66
N GLU A 1094 -13.94 40.09 5.17
CA GLU A 1094 -13.51 39.82 6.55
C GLU A 1094 -11.98 39.93 6.69
N HIS A 1095 -11.19 39.51 5.70
CA HIS A 1095 -9.73 39.72 5.69
C HIS A 1095 -9.38 41.21 5.75
N LYS A 1096 -10.02 42.05 4.93
CA LYS A 1096 -9.87 43.51 4.99
C LYS A 1096 -10.20 44.05 6.38
N SER A 1097 -11.31 43.64 6.97
CA SER A 1097 -11.70 44.06 8.32
C SER A 1097 -10.67 43.70 9.40
N ILE A 1098 -10.05 42.50 9.33
CA ILE A 1098 -8.99 42.09 10.27
C ILE A 1098 -7.72 42.95 10.09
N VAL A 1099 -7.33 43.26 8.85
CA VAL A 1099 -6.12 44.07 8.59
C VAL A 1099 -6.33 45.55 8.93
N GLU A 1100 -7.49 46.12 8.61
CA GLU A 1100 -7.85 47.52 8.94
C GLU A 1100 -8.02 47.74 10.45
N SER A 1101 -8.54 46.76 11.19
CA SER A 1101 -8.60 46.80 12.67
C SER A 1101 -7.25 46.50 13.34
N GLY A 1102 -6.31 45.92 12.62
CA GLY A 1102 -4.94 45.66 13.07
C GLY A 1102 -4.77 44.49 14.03
N GLU A 1103 -5.80 43.65 14.18
CA GLU A 1103 -5.83 42.49 15.07
C GLU A 1103 -4.80 41.41 14.69
N VAL A 1104 -4.76 40.29 15.42
CA VAL A 1104 -3.97 39.12 15.02
C VAL A 1104 -4.49 38.54 13.70
N SER A 1105 -3.64 38.61 12.68
CA SER A 1105 -3.89 38.03 11.37
C SER A 1105 -3.10 36.71 11.21
N LEU A 1106 -3.86 35.61 11.18
CA LEU A 1106 -3.38 34.23 11.13
C LEU A 1106 -3.00 33.82 9.70
N TRP A 1107 -2.21 32.75 9.57
CA TRP A 1107 -1.79 32.21 8.27
C TRP A 1107 -2.97 31.82 7.37
N THR A 1108 -4.06 31.33 7.96
CA THR A 1108 -5.31 30.98 7.26
C THR A 1108 -5.97 32.18 6.60
N HIS A 1109 -5.97 33.35 7.26
CA HIS A 1109 -6.52 34.59 6.69
C HIS A 1109 -5.75 34.98 5.43
N VAL A 1110 -4.42 34.95 5.50
CA VAL A 1110 -3.51 35.25 4.38
C VAL A 1110 -3.73 34.24 3.25
N ALA A 1111 -3.67 32.93 3.55
CA ALA A 1111 -3.82 31.86 2.57
C ALA A 1111 -5.16 31.94 1.82
N PHE A 1112 -6.27 32.08 2.54
CA PHE A 1112 -7.60 32.05 1.95
C PHE A 1112 -7.94 33.37 1.24
N SER A 1113 -7.33 34.50 1.63
CA SER A 1113 -7.42 35.75 0.85
C SER A 1113 -6.78 35.61 -0.54
N ILE A 1114 -5.69 34.85 -0.66
CA ILE A 1114 -5.04 34.55 -1.94
C ILE A 1114 -5.94 33.66 -2.81
N THR A 1115 -6.52 32.59 -2.24
CA THR A 1115 -7.55 31.76 -2.90
C THR A 1115 -8.72 32.61 -3.42
N ALA A 1116 -9.27 33.49 -2.58
CA ALA A 1116 -10.39 34.34 -2.94
C ALA A 1116 -10.04 35.34 -4.06
N ALA A 1117 -8.85 35.97 -4.01
CA ALA A 1117 -8.37 36.85 -5.07
C ALA A 1117 -8.19 36.11 -6.41
N ILE A 1118 -7.67 34.87 -6.40
CA ILE A 1118 -7.57 34.02 -7.60
C ILE A 1118 -8.96 33.75 -8.20
N ILE A 1119 -9.96 33.41 -7.37
CA ILE A 1119 -11.32 33.11 -7.82
C ILE A 1119 -12.00 34.33 -8.46
N LEU A 1120 -11.91 35.50 -7.81
CA LEU A 1120 -12.46 36.73 -8.40
C LEU A 1120 -11.69 37.18 -9.65
N SER A 1121 -10.40 36.86 -9.76
CA SER A 1121 -9.63 37.10 -10.99
C SER A 1121 -10.21 36.30 -12.15
N PHE A 1122 -10.45 34.99 -11.98
CA PHE A 1122 -11.10 34.17 -13.01
C PHE A 1122 -12.52 34.62 -13.35
N GLU A 1123 -13.30 35.12 -12.38
CA GLU A 1123 -14.62 35.71 -12.63
C GLU A 1123 -14.54 36.93 -13.57
N VAL A 1124 -13.65 37.88 -13.28
CA VAL A 1124 -13.44 39.10 -14.09
C VAL A 1124 -12.84 38.79 -15.47
N ILE A 1125 -12.06 37.71 -15.60
CA ILE A 1125 -11.41 37.28 -16.85
C ILE A 1125 -12.39 36.56 -17.78
N CYS A 1126 -13.28 35.73 -17.25
CA CYS A 1126 -14.14 34.84 -18.03
C CYS A 1126 -15.52 35.44 -18.39
N ASP A 1127 -15.90 36.60 -17.84
CA ASP A 1127 -17.12 37.30 -18.21
C ASP A 1127 -16.94 38.12 -19.50
N GLN A 1128 -17.54 37.66 -20.60
CA GLN A 1128 -17.45 38.29 -21.92
C GLN A 1128 -18.46 39.43 -22.17
N SER A 1129 -19.14 39.93 -21.13
CA SER A 1129 -20.02 41.09 -21.26
C SER A 1129 -19.24 42.35 -21.71
N LYS A 1130 -19.72 42.99 -22.79
CA LYS A 1130 -18.99 44.11 -23.45
C LYS A 1130 -19.22 45.47 -22.81
N GLU A 1131 -20.00 45.54 -21.75
CA GLU A 1131 -20.18 46.70 -20.89
C GLU A 1131 -19.79 46.25 -19.47
N ARG A 1132 -18.79 46.90 -18.85
CA ARG A 1132 -18.43 46.62 -17.46
C ARG A 1132 -19.60 47.03 -16.57
N ASP A 1133 -20.28 46.07 -15.97
CA ASP A 1133 -21.22 46.36 -14.89
C ASP A 1133 -20.43 46.78 -13.62
N SER A 1134 -21.05 47.64 -12.84
CA SER A 1134 -20.67 48.05 -11.48
C SER A 1134 -20.16 46.91 -10.59
N ARG A 1135 -20.69 45.70 -10.79
CA ARG A 1135 -20.27 44.46 -10.11
C ARG A 1135 -18.83 44.04 -10.43
N GLN A 1136 -18.40 44.14 -11.69
CA GLN A 1136 -17.01 43.81 -12.08
C GLN A 1136 -16.01 44.80 -11.49
N GLU A 1137 -16.38 46.09 -11.43
CA GLU A 1137 -15.54 47.12 -10.80
C GLU A 1137 -15.37 46.86 -9.30
N GLY A 1138 -16.44 46.46 -8.60
CA GLY A 1138 -16.36 46.03 -7.20
C GLY A 1138 -15.47 44.80 -6.96
N TYR A 1139 -15.43 43.82 -7.89
CA TYR A 1139 -14.51 42.69 -7.81
C TYR A 1139 -13.06 43.11 -8.03
N LEU A 1140 -12.79 43.98 -9.01
CA LEU A 1140 -11.45 44.55 -9.26
C LEU A 1140 -10.94 45.35 -8.05
N ASP A 1141 -11.81 46.09 -7.37
CA ASP A 1141 -11.46 46.84 -6.15
C ASP A 1141 -11.19 45.89 -4.97
N ALA A 1142 -11.98 44.84 -4.78
CA ALA A 1142 -11.70 43.83 -3.76
C ALA A 1142 -10.35 43.10 -3.98
N ILE A 1143 -9.99 42.81 -5.24
CA ILE A 1143 -8.69 42.23 -5.60
C ILE A 1143 -7.55 43.23 -5.35
N ARG A 1144 -7.73 44.51 -5.71
CA ARG A 1144 -6.76 45.59 -5.42
C ARG A 1144 -6.51 45.74 -3.93
N ASP A 1145 -7.57 45.81 -3.13
CA ASP A 1145 -7.48 45.87 -1.67
C ASP A 1145 -6.75 44.65 -1.11
N ALA A 1146 -7.08 43.43 -1.56
CA ALA A 1146 -6.40 42.21 -1.12
C ALA A 1146 -4.90 42.24 -1.43
N ARG A 1147 -4.53 42.66 -2.65
CA ARG A 1147 -3.15 42.81 -3.10
C ARG A 1147 -2.36 43.78 -2.22
N GLU A 1148 -2.88 44.98 -1.95
CA GLU A 1148 -2.17 45.99 -1.16
C GLU A 1148 -1.98 45.56 0.31
N HIS A 1149 -3.00 44.92 0.91
CA HIS A 1149 -2.89 44.38 2.27
C HIS A 1149 -1.86 43.23 2.36
N LEU A 1150 -1.75 42.38 1.34
CA LEU A 1150 -0.71 41.36 1.25
C LEU A 1150 0.68 42.00 1.02
N LEU A 1151 0.78 43.04 0.18
CA LEU A 1151 2.02 43.77 -0.13
C LEU A 1151 2.68 44.33 1.13
N GLY A 1152 1.89 44.87 2.05
CA GLY A 1152 2.37 45.38 3.35
C GLY A 1152 3.04 44.34 4.26
N ARG A 1153 2.89 43.03 4.00
CA ARG A 1153 3.44 41.93 4.83
C ARG A 1153 4.69 41.27 4.25
N THR A 1154 5.02 41.55 2.98
CA THR A 1154 6.03 40.84 2.17
C THR A 1154 7.49 40.92 2.66
N THR A 1155 7.75 41.64 3.75
CA THR A 1155 9.05 41.70 4.42
C THR A 1155 9.26 40.58 5.45
N SER A 1156 8.20 40.08 6.06
CA SER A 1156 8.19 39.05 7.12
C SER A 1156 7.37 37.81 6.77
N ASP A 1157 6.54 37.88 5.72
CA ASP A 1157 5.55 36.87 5.35
C ASP A 1157 5.77 36.40 3.90
N ILE A 1158 6.40 35.23 3.73
CA ILE A 1158 6.73 34.65 2.42
C ILE A 1158 5.46 34.18 1.70
N LEU A 1159 4.45 33.71 2.44
CA LEU A 1159 3.14 33.38 1.87
C LEU A 1159 2.48 34.62 1.25
N ALA A 1160 2.48 35.75 1.96
CA ALA A 1160 1.97 37.01 1.40
C ALA A 1160 2.80 37.48 0.18
N HIS A 1161 4.13 37.38 0.23
CA HIS A 1161 5.01 37.71 -0.91
C HIS A 1161 4.69 36.89 -2.16
N ARG A 1162 4.53 35.57 -2.01
CA ARG A 1162 4.16 34.69 -3.14
C ARG A 1162 2.73 34.98 -3.64
N GLY A 1163 1.81 35.34 -2.74
CA GLY A 1163 0.45 35.77 -3.08
C GLY A 1163 0.41 37.01 -3.98
N VAL A 1164 1.14 38.08 -3.62
CA VAL A 1164 1.20 39.31 -4.44
C VAL A 1164 1.77 39.04 -5.82
N VAL A 1165 2.90 38.31 -5.89
CA VAL A 1165 3.53 37.93 -7.18
C VAL A 1165 2.57 37.14 -8.07
N LEU A 1166 1.73 36.29 -7.49
CA LEU A 1166 0.77 35.48 -8.23
C LEU A 1166 -0.45 36.30 -8.73
N ILE A 1167 -0.95 37.23 -7.92
CA ILE A 1167 -2.02 38.17 -8.33
C ILE A 1167 -1.52 39.07 -9.46
N ASP A 1168 -0.32 39.65 -9.33
CA ASP A 1168 0.32 40.45 -10.37
C ASP A 1168 0.53 39.66 -11.67
N ALA A 1169 0.85 38.37 -11.56
CA ALA A 1169 1.02 37.51 -12.72
C ALA A 1169 -0.25 37.42 -13.56
N ILE A 1170 -1.38 37.10 -12.92
CA ILE A 1170 -2.67 36.87 -13.58
C ILE A 1170 -3.14 38.13 -14.33
N PHE A 1171 -2.95 39.33 -13.78
CA PHE A 1171 -3.32 40.59 -14.43
C PHE A 1171 -2.32 41.11 -15.47
N SER A 1172 -1.15 40.48 -15.62
CA SER A 1172 -0.12 40.95 -16.56
C SER A 1172 -0.26 40.39 -17.99
N GLU A 1173 -0.77 39.16 -18.17
CA GLU A 1173 -1.00 38.58 -19.51
C GLU A 1173 -2.39 38.92 -20.09
N VAL A 1174 -3.35 39.36 -19.26
CA VAL A 1174 -4.72 39.72 -19.71
C VAL A 1174 -4.77 41.17 -20.22
N GLY A 1175 -4.31 41.37 -21.45
CA GLY A 1175 -4.24 42.68 -22.11
C GLY A 1175 -5.60 43.37 -22.27
N GLY A 1176 -5.90 44.32 -21.37
CA GLY A 1176 -7.15 45.11 -21.38
C GLY A 1176 -7.55 45.68 -20.01
N ILE A 1177 -6.95 45.19 -18.94
CA ILE A 1177 -7.06 45.72 -17.57
C ILE A 1177 -5.77 46.50 -17.26
N GLU A 1178 -5.83 47.51 -16.38
CA GLU A 1178 -4.64 48.29 -16.00
C GLU A 1178 -3.65 47.41 -15.23
N SER A 1179 -2.47 47.20 -15.79
CA SER A 1179 -1.39 46.43 -15.15
C SER A 1179 -0.93 47.11 -13.86
N PHE A 1180 -0.96 46.37 -12.74
CA PHE A 1180 -0.50 46.78 -11.40
C PHE A 1180 1.05 46.92 -11.35
N SER A 1181 1.56 47.87 -12.12
CA SER A 1181 2.93 47.86 -12.63
C SER A 1181 3.94 48.62 -11.77
N ASP A 1182 4.13 48.19 -10.51
CA ASP A 1182 5.38 48.48 -9.80
C ASP A 1182 6.40 47.34 -10.01
N ARG A 1183 7.27 47.53 -11.00
CA ARG A 1183 8.29 46.54 -11.40
C ARG A 1183 9.44 46.38 -10.38
N THR A 1184 9.44 47.10 -9.26
CA THR A 1184 10.54 47.03 -8.26
C THR A 1184 10.55 45.74 -7.43
N LEU A 1185 9.40 45.08 -7.25
CA LEU A 1185 9.30 43.80 -6.52
C LEU A 1185 10.05 42.65 -7.20
N ALA A 1186 10.19 42.69 -8.53
CA ALA A 1186 10.90 41.69 -9.33
C ALA A 1186 12.44 41.72 -9.14
N ALA A 1187 12.97 42.57 -8.26
CA ALA A 1187 14.41 42.76 -8.04
C ALA A 1187 14.98 42.03 -6.79
N ARG A 1188 14.18 41.26 -6.04
CA ARG A 1188 14.71 40.34 -5.01
C ARG A 1188 15.31 39.08 -5.65
N PRO A 1189 16.45 38.56 -5.17
CA PRO A 1189 17.17 37.46 -5.84
C PRO A 1189 16.41 36.13 -5.82
N ASP A 1190 15.55 35.89 -4.82
CA ASP A 1190 14.68 34.70 -4.73
C ASP A 1190 13.42 34.79 -5.63
N ALA A 1191 13.44 35.63 -6.67
CA ALA A 1191 12.29 35.85 -7.55
C ALA A 1191 11.84 34.56 -8.24
N ILE A 1192 10.57 34.19 -8.04
CA ILE A 1192 9.93 33.07 -8.72
C ILE A 1192 10.08 33.25 -10.24
N ASN A 1193 10.52 32.21 -10.93
CA ASN A 1193 10.72 32.25 -12.38
C ASN A 1193 9.37 32.41 -13.10
N PHE A 1194 9.06 33.66 -13.45
CA PHE A 1194 7.79 34.04 -14.05
C PHE A 1194 7.57 33.38 -15.42
N GLU A 1195 8.64 33.21 -16.20
CA GLU A 1195 8.57 32.50 -17.49
C GLU A 1195 8.25 31.02 -17.30
N GLU A 1196 8.62 30.40 -16.17
CA GLU A 1196 8.21 29.02 -15.85
C GLU A 1196 6.71 28.91 -15.58
N ILE A 1197 6.18 29.84 -14.77
CA ILE A 1197 4.74 29.89 -14.47
C ILE A 1197 3.97 30.15 -15.77
N ALA A 1198 4.31 31.22 -16.50
CA ALA A 1198 3.66 31.54 -17.76
C ALA A 1198 3.79 30.40 -18.80
N ALA A 1199 4.93 29.68 -18.85
CA ALA A 1199 5.07 28.51 -19.73
C ALA A 1199 4.16 27.33 -19.32
N ARG A 1200 3.96 27.07 -18.02
CA ARG A 1200 3.01 26.05 -17.53
C ARG A 1200 1.55 26.45 -17.85
N PHE A 1201 1.20 27.74 -17.81
CA PHE A 1201 -0.16 28.21 -18.12
C PHE A 1201 -0.44 28.40 -19.62
N LYS A 1202 0.57 28.64 -20.47
CA LYS A 1202 0.38 28.85 -21.91
C LYS A 1202 -0.23 27.66 -22.67
N THR A 1203 -0.08 26.44 -22.14
CA THR A 1203 -0.77 25.26 -22.68
C THR A 1203 -2.26 25.19 -22.36
N ASP A 1204 -2.71 25.76 -21.24
CA ASP A 1204 -4.11 25.67 -20.81
C ASP A 1204 -4.90 26.97 -21.05
N TRP A 1205 -4.24 28.13 -21.17
CA TRP A 1205 -4.91 29.39 -21.51
C TRP A 1205 -5.54 29.37 -22.91
N PHE A 1206 -4.97 28.61 -23.85
CA PHE A 1206 -5.56 28.39 -25.17
C PHE A 1206 -6.91 27.64 -25.12
N ILE A 1207 -7.28 27.04 -23.98
CA ILE A 1207 -8.56 26.36 -23.76
C ILE A 1207 -9.67 27.37 -23.37
N LEU A 1208 -9.32 28.63 -23.07
CA LEU A 1208 -10.28 29.73 -22.86
C LEU A 1208 -10.76 30.40 -24.17
N ASP A 1209 -10.46 29.80 -25.34
CA ASP A 1209 -11.06 30.24 -26.61
C ASP A 1209 -12.55 29.84 -26.67
N CYS A 1210 -13.43 30.73 -26.18
CA CYS A 1210 -14.87 30.53 -26.18
C CYS A 1210 -15.54 30.56 -27.58
N SER A 1211 -14.78 30.48 -28.69
CA SER A 1211 -15.32 30.57 -30.04
C SER A 1211 -15.91 29.27 -30.60
N THR A 1212 -15.61 28.09 -30.02
CA THR A 1212 -16.09 26.79 -30.55
C THR A 1212 -17.22 26.17 -29.70
N ALA A 1213 -18.47 26.37 -30.11
CA ALA A 1213 -19.62 25.68 -29.55
C ALA A 1213 -19.53 24.15 -29.81
N GLY A 1214 -19.35 23.35 -28.74
CA GLY A 1214 -19.04 21.91 -28.88
C GLY A 1214 -19.31 21.03 -27.66
N LEU A 1215 -20.07 21.52 -26.67
CA LEU A 1215 -20.62 20.72 -25.57
C LEU A 1215 -22.15 20.85 -25.60
N GLY A 1216 -22.85 19.72 -25.65
CA GLY A 1216 -24.30 19.71 -25.82
C GLY A 1216 -25.03 20.26 -24.60
N GLN A 1217 -26.14 20.97 -24.85
CA GLN A 1217 -27.10 21.30 -23.79
C GLN A 1217 -27.63 20.00 -23.18
N PHE A 1218 -27.44 19.82 -21.88
CA PHE A 1218 -28.09 18.77 -21.13
C PHE A 1218 -29.42 19.30 -20.62
N ASP A 1219 -30.51 19.00 -21.31
CA ASP A 1219 -31.85 19.17 -20.75
C ASP A 1219 -31.97 18.33 -19.48
N VAL A 1220 -32.11 18.99 -18.34
CA VAL A 1220 -32.36 18.35 -17.04
C VAL A 1220 -33.87 18.33 -16.82
N PRO A 1221 -34.53 17.16 -16.77
CA PRO A 1221 -35.95 17.10 -16.40
C PRO A 1221 -36.14 17.55 -14.95
N GLU A 1222 -37.05 18.50 -14.72
CA GLU A 1222 -37.28 19.12 -13.40
C GLU A 1222 -37.83 18.13 -12.34
N ASP A 1223 -38.46 17.04 -12.77
CA ASP A 1223 -39.38 16.24 -11.94
C ASP A 1223 -38.77 15.45 -10.78
N HIS A 1224 -37.43 15.30 -10.68
CA HIS A 1224 -36.80 14.36 -9.71
C HIS A 1224 -35.68 14.95 -8.82
N PHE A 1225 -35.62 16.27 -8.65
CA PHE A 1225 -34.92 16.90 -7.51
C PHE A 1225 -35.80 17.91 -6.78
N THR A 1226 -36.88 17.42 -6.17
CA THR A 1226 -37.64 18.15 -5.15
C THR A 1226 -36.83 18.27 -3.86
N MET A 1227 -35.84 19.18 -3.86
CA MET A 1227 -35.25 19.65 -2.61
C MET A 1227 -36.34 20.29 -1.76
N SER A 1228 -36.55 19.79 -0.54
CA SER A 1228 -37.49 20.35 0.43
C SER A 1228 -36.89 21.58 1.13
N GLY A 1229 -36.49 22.55 0.32
CA GLY A 1229 -35.81 23.79 0.67
C GLY A 1229 -35.79 24.68 -0.57
N ASN A 1230 -36.02 25.98 -0.40
CA ASN A 1230 -36.30 26.88 -1.51
C ASN A 1230 -35.01 27.15 -2.33
N PRO A 1231 -34.92 26.82 -3.65
CA PRO A 1231 -33.68 26.94 -4.43
C PRO A 1231 -33.24 28.38 -4.77
N SER A 1232 -33.65 29.37 -3.97
CA SER A 1232 -33.55 30.80 -4.28
C SER A 1232 -32.81 31.63 -3.22
N GLU A 1233 -32.12 31.02 -2.27
CA GLU A 1233 -31.20 31.74 -1.38
C GLU A 1233 -29.86 31.91 -2.10
N ASP A 1234 -29.48 33.17 -2.35
CA ASP A 1234 -28.11 33.49 -2.78
C ASP A 1234 -27.13 33.18 -1.63
N PHE A 1235 -25.90 32.78 -1.94
CA PHE A 1235 -24.93 32.45 -0.88
C PHE A 1235 -24.65 33.67 0.00
N ASP A 1236 -24.51 34.86 -0.59
CA ASP A 1236 -24.31 36.08 0.19
C ASP A 1236 -25.55 36.40 1.05
N ASP A 1237 -26.78 36.29 0.55
CA ASP A 1237 -27.99 36.52 1.36
C ASP A 1237 -28.09 35.54 2.55
N TRP A 1238 -27.78 34.26 2.34
CA TRP A 1238 -27.70 33.25 3.40
C TRP A 1238 -26.58 33.56 4.40
N PHE A 1239 -25.39 33.92 3.92
CA PHE A 1239 -24.23 34.21 4.77
C PHE A 1239 -24.43 35.49 5.60
N GLN A 1240 -24.97 36.56 4.98
CA GLN A 1240 -25.34 37.80 5.65
C GLN A 1240 -26.41 37.53 6.72
N GLN A 1241 -27.42 36.71 6.44
CA GLN A 1241 -28.43 36.34 7.43
C GLN A 1241 -27.85 35.60 8.64
N ILE A 1242 -26.82 34.76 8.46
CA ILE A 1242 -26.21 34.03 9.58
C ILE A 1242 -25.21 34.90 10.35
N PHE A 1243 -24.19 35.44 9.69
CA PHE A 1243 -23.06 36.10 10.35
C PHE A 1243 -23.29 37.59 10.66
N HIS A 1244 -24.19 38.26 9.93
CA HIS A 1244 -24.34 39.72 9.96
C HIS A 1244 -25.76 40.23 10.25
N SER A 1245 -26.75 39.35 10.47
CA SER A 1245 -28.13 39.81 10.70
C SER A 1245 -28.31 40.51 12.05
N THR A 1246 -28.64 41.80 11.99
CA THR A 1246 -29.09 42.58 13.15
C THR A 1246 -30.56 42.33 13.47
N ILE A 1247 -31.00 41.06 13.46
CA ILE A 1247 -32.32 40.68 13.97
C ILE A 1247 -32.24 40.65 15.49
N VAL A 1248 -32.66 41.77 16.06
CA VAL A 1248 -32.95 41.94 17.49
C VAL A 1248 -34.32 41.31 17.76
N GLU A 1249 -34.31 40.18 18.45
CA GLU A 1249 -35.41 39.66 19.28
C GLU A 1249 -34.96 39.66 20.75
#